data_AF-A0A0B4F7N0-F1
#
_entry.id   AF-A0A0B4F7N0-F1
#
_cell.length_a   1.000
_cell.length_b   1.000
_cell.length_c   1.000
_cell.angle_alpha   90.00
_cell.angle_beta   90.00
_cell.angle_gamma   90.00
#
_symmetry.space_group_name_H-M   'P 1'
#
loop_
_entity.id
_entity.type
_entity.pdbx_description
1 polymer ?
#
loop_
_entity_poly.entity_id
_entity_poly.type
_entity_poly.pdbx_seq_one_letter_code
_entity_poly.pdbx_strand_id
1 'polypeptide(L)'
;MDAFVTHFHRSDTSDESCRSASHRDSAGERAPKRVKRDEIKNPGPDFPDSEESDHGNESQKKANRGSHHSEDADTSYLLEATGFENVLPPTQTDADAIEEYEQTRSSQKEADNDGTTENPKSLWIKGRSSIYVDAFNLALDTVLEEESELFDEKEIEVFRRWKVLSYEAQYLYVRLFLRKTATWHRSSRLGYYSDISEPEEAIAALQAIQKLPTKNSQDTEELVPGFDLERFNLGASFAFADASEDYINSVEEAASLLLLDELKALAKDAKIQGKNKAELVKRLCRMSQQQVGLMALGLSRQNSRDSDVSVSDQESAGSCKNGHLKRQNSNRNEHFLSKILAILGPCIRLSPLTYKLFERVHLVFYRSTEWTEKSLTTIILAKIARRNFPEYIVCRTSTIFASRLHLLEFEAGIRLEADVDNILESSGVPNEEDLQRIMDIFEMVYPRWKQYVNEEGEKERMVYEMGEGAYLRRFNPAHSYTRIIVKAMWVMGRRKEYAREHGLLEELLDQKLFHLSRRGSWYQRKALLEEHYMPTVCDDEGSGDLEQRRKQWKRIAATTCETALQDPDCHLIHHYDLQKRLIKLERKLRIPRRLQHDFGHVRLAEPIEINVEGIQLKRSPSLKPGTQQASTKTVWLDELDTGGECSVEEMCLSHFRSQGWKGYHAEGGAIRTIFAYLFYDILFLYIPNVFQTEYQTCPLDLHTDAFFSARASEINHRLVEIANGQGERLLRQVWDREHERRTSVVGLNWDFDLDDMAELVRCFKGSALAAICKVMAQEYKHRGGGVPDLILWRANDQSAEGARSTPEAPRGEVMFAEVKSANDRLSDTQRLWIHVLTGAGVTVALCNAIAREVREVD
;
A
#
# COMPACT_ATOMS: atom_id res chain seq x y z
N MET A 1 16.99 -10.46 26.56
CA MET A 1 18.40 -10.07 26.74
C MET A 1 18.62 -9.86 28.23
N ASP A 2 18.81 -10.95 28.98
CA ASP A 2 19.19 -10.89 30.40
C ASP A 2 20.55 -11.54 30.55
N ALA A 3 21.60 -10.73 30.47
CA ALA A 3 22.93 -11.08 30.95
C ALA A 3 23.82 -9.84 30.85
N PHE A 4 23.88 -8.99 31.88
CA PHE A 4 25.06 -8.20 32.29
C PHE A 4 24.75 -7.50 33.62
N VAL A 5 24.74 -8.27 34.72
CA VAL A 5 24.83 -7.72 36.08
C VAL A 5 25.90 -8.53 36.82
N THR A 6 27.12 -8.01 36.87
CA THR A 6 28.17 -8.53 37.76
C THR A 6 28.06 -7.82 39.11
N HIS A 7 27.48 -8.53 40.08
CA HIS A 7 27.48 -8.16 41.49
C HIS A 7 28.90 -8.22 42.08
N PHE A 8 29.40 -7.09 42.58
CA PHE A 8 30.57 -7.08 43.47
C PHE A 8 30.13 -7.37 44.91
N HIS A 9 30.67 -8.46 45.46
CA HIS A 9 30.49 -8.88 46.85
C HIS A 9 31.17 -7.91 47.84
N ARG A 10 30.39 -7.48 48.84
CA ARG A 10 30.87 -6.90 50.11
C ARG A 10 31.55 -7.98 50.94
N SER A 11 32.70 -7.67 51.52
CA SER A 11 33.20 -8.33 52.74
C SER A 11 33.52 -7.26 53.78
N ASP A 12 32.87 -7.39 54.93
CA ASP A 12 33.13 -6.64 56.15
C ASP A 12 34.33 -7.26 56.86
N THR A 13 35.26 -6.43 57.33
CA THR A 13 35.92 -6.62 58.63
C THR A 13 36.42 -5.27 59.15
N SER A 14 36.02 -4.99 60.39
CA SER A 14 36.44 -3.94 61.30
C SER A 14 37.95 -3.94 61.57
N ASP A 15 38.55 -2.76 61.74
CA ASP A 15 39.37 -2.47 62.93
C ASP A 15 39.73 -0.97 63.07
N GLU A 16 39.91 -0.59 64.33
CA GLU A 16 40.05 0.73 64.92
C GLU A 16 41.36 1.47 64.56
N SER A 17 41.33 2.82 64.56
CA SER A 17 42.13 3.68 65.46
C SER A 17 42.43 5.11 64.95
N CYS A 18 42.03 6.08 65.79
CA CYS A 18 42.60 7.40 66.11
C CYS A 18 43.84 7.96 65.35
N ARG A 19 43.75 9.23 64.88
CA ARG A 19 44.44 10.44 65.45
C ARG A 19 44.41 11.70 64.56
N SER A 20 43.78 12.75 65.09
CA SER A 20 44.12 14.18 65.19
C SER A 20 45.21 14.90 64.35
N ALA A 21 44.87 16.17 64.04
CA ALA A 21 45.71 17.40 63.92
C ALA A 21 46.50 17.61 62.60
N SER A 22 46.70 18.79 62.00
CA SER A 22 46.49 20.21 62.38
C SER A 22 46.73 21.14 61.15
N HIS A 23 46.08 22.30 61.14
CA HIS A 23 46.41 23.62 60.55
C HIS A 23 47.62 23.79 59.61
N ARG A 24 47.42 24.58 58.54
CA ARG A 24 48.07 25.90 58.34
C ARG A 24 47.45 26.72 57.19
N ASP A 25 47.23 28.00 57.49
CA ASP A 25 46.84 29.11 56.61
C ASP A 25 47.92 29.49 55.60
N SER A 26 47.52 30.16 54.51
CA SER A 26 48.15 31.41 54.02
C SER A 26 47.23 32.14 53.03
N ALA A 27 47.02 33.43 53.29
CA ALA A 27 46.17 34.36 52.56
C ALA A 27 46.97 35.30 51.64
N GLY A 28 46.27 35.98 50.72
CA GLY A 28 46.69 37.21 50.03
C GLY A 28 46.32 37.18 48.53
N GLU A 29 45.80 38.22 47.87
CA GLU A 29 45.28 39.53 48.25
C GLU A 29 44.61 40.14 46.98
N ARG A 30 43.95 41.30 47.13
CA ARG A 30 42.89 41.87 46.26
C ARG A 30 43.35 42.64 44.98
N ALA A 31 42.35 42.89 44.12
CA ALA A 31 42.27 43.72 42.89
C ALA A 31 42.61 45.23 43.06
N PRO A 32 42.65 46.11 42.00
CA PRO A 32 41.42 46.73 41.44
C PRO A 32 41.45 47.33 39.98
N LYS A 33 40.23 47.62 39.46
CA LYS A 33 39.71 48.76 38.63
C LYS A 33 40.69 49.64 37.80
N ARG A 34 40.39 50.09 36.57
CA ARG A 34 39.40 51.13 36.11
C ARG A 34 39.63 51.35 34.58
N VAL A 35 38.70 51.73 33.68
CA VAL A 35 38.08 53.06 33.44
C VAL A 35 36.93 52.95 32.39
N LYS A 36 35.99 53.90 32.49
CA LYS A 36 34.65 54.09 31.90
C LYS A 36 34.67 55.24 30.85
N ARG A 37 33.58 55.44 30.07
CA ARG A 37 32.91 56.72 29.64
C ARG A 37 32.38 56.66 28.17
N ASP A 38 31.17 57.05 27.72
CA ASP A 38 29.87 57.60 28.20
C ASP A 38 28.77 57.25 27.13
N GLU A 39 27.56 56.79 27.47
CA GLU A 39 26.23 57.49 27.58
C GLU A 39 25.72 58.22 26.28
N ILE A 40 24.49 58.00 25.77
CA ILE A 40 23.22 58.58 26.27
C ILE A 40 21.93 57.92 25.66
N LYS A 41 20.97 57.63 26.57
CA LYS A 41 19.48 57.60 26.55
C LYS A 41 18.62 56.57 25.76
N ASN A 42 17.86 55.81 26.58
CA ASN A 42 16.55 55.17 26.32
C ASN A 42 15.38 56.20 26.22
N PRO A 43 14.20 55.77 25.74
CA PRO A 43 13.13 55.38 26.67
C PRO A 43 12.53 53.99 26.36
N GLY A 44 11.94 53.36 27.39
CA GLY A 44 11.45 51.98 27.39
C GLY A 44 10.02 51.77 26.84
N PRO A 45 9.28 50.76 27.33
CA PRO A 45 8.93 49.59 26.52
C PRO A 45 7.42 49.40 26.32
N ASP A 46 7.02 48.90 25.15
CA ASP A 46 5.69 48.31 24.93
C ASP A 46 5.87 46.95 24.23
N PHE A 47 5.54 45.89 24.96
CA PHE A 47 5.23 44.58 24.40
C PHE A 47 3.74 44.56 24.04
N PRO A 48 3.36 44.03 22.87
CA PRO A 48 2.09 43.37 22.73
C PRO A 48 2.26 41.88 22.41
N ASP A 49 1.47 41.09 23.12
CA ASP A 49 1.14 39.70 22.85
C ASP A 49 0.90 39.43 21.36
N SER A 50 1.40 38.30 20.88
CA SER A 50 1.05 37.74 19.57
C SER A 50 0.69 36.27 19.74
N GLU A 51 -0.62 36.03 19.79
CA GLU A 51 -1.24 34.73 19.61
C GLU A 51 -1.01 34.27 18.17
N GLU A 52 -0.24 33.19 17.95
CA GLU A 52 -0.19 32.52 16.65
C GLU A 52 -1.30 31.47 16.58
N SER A 53 -2.32 31.82 15.80
CA SER A 53 -3.41 30.96 15.36
C SER A 53 -3.02 30.32 14.02
N ASP A 54 -2.94 28.99 14.00
CA ASP A 54 -2.65 28.21 12.79
C ASP A 54 -3.97 27.89 12.08
N HIS A 55 -4.36 28.77 11.15
CA HIS A 55 -5.45 28.56 10.21
C HIS A 55 -4.88 28.43 8.80
N GLY A 56 -4.90 27.20 8.28
CA GLY A 56 -4.71 26.91 6.87
C GLY A 56 -5.76 27.61 6.01
N ASN A 57 -5.34 28.05 4.82
CA ASN A 57 -6.28 28.50 3.80
C ASN A 57 -5.83 28.01 2.42
N GLU A 58 -6.62 27.08 1.90
CA GLU A 58 -6.67 26.69 0.51
C GLU A 58 -7.11 27.88 -0.37
N SER A 59 -6.68 27.91 -1.62
CA SER A 59 -7.25 28.81 -2.62
C SER A 59 -7.43 28.10 -3.94
N GLN A 60 -8.70 27.92 -4.28
CA GLN A 60 -9.28 27.45 -5.54
C GLN A 60 -8.80 28.26 -6.75
N LYS A 61 -8.62 27.62 -7.91
CA LYS A 61 -8.93 28.25 -9.21
C LYS A 61 -9.36 27.24 -10.30
N LYS A 62 -10.61 27.48 -10.71
CA LYS A 62 -11.47 26.98 -11.79
C LYS A 62 -10.85 26.44 -13.09
N ALA A 63 -11.54 25.44 -13.62
CA ALA A 63 -11.42 24.80 -14.93
C ALA A 63 -11.92 25.65 -16.13
N ASN A 64 -11.40 25.38 -17.34
CA ASN A 64 -12.18 25.44 -18.58
C ASN A 64 -11.69 24.41 -19.64
N ARG A 65 -12.64 23.87 -20.41
CA ARG A 65 -12.58 22.69 -21.32
C ARG A 65 -12.38 23.03 -22.81
N GLY A 66 -11.78 22.10 -23.58
CA GLY A 66 -12.04 21.81 -25.02
C GLY A 66 -10.85 21.19 -25.78
N SER A 67 -10.72 19.84 -25.87
CA SER A 67 -10.96 18.92 -27.04
C SER A 67 -10.02 19.09 -28.26
N HIS A 68 -9.45 18.10 -28.96
CA HIS A 68 -9.45 16.62 -28.99
C HIS A 68 -8.33 16.15 -29.97
N HIS A 69 -7.94 14.87 -29.89
CA HIS A 69 -6.99 14.08 -30.71
C HIS A 69 -5.50 14.24 -30.36
N SER A 70 -4.67 13.21 -30.18
CA SER A 70 -4.78 11.77 -29.85
C SER A 70 -3.34 11.27 -29.98
N GLU A 71 -2.65 11.00 -28.88
CA GLU A 71 -1.37 10.29 -28.85
C GLU A 71 -1.19 9.86 -27.39
N ASP A 72 -1.32 8.55 -27.18
CA ASP A 72 -1.36 7.89 -25.89
C ASP A 72 -0.03 8.10 -25.15
N ALA A 73 -0.04 8.94 -24.12
CA ALA A 73 1.02 9.01 -23.14
C ALA A 73 0.66 8.06 -21.99
N ASP A 74 1.46 6.99 -21.87
CA ASP A 74 1.50 6.05 -20.77
C ASP A 74 1.41 6.77 -19.42
N THR A 75 0.18 6.80 -18.90
CA THR A 75 -0.06 7.03 -17.49
C THR A 75 -0.26 5.64 -16.90
N SER A 76 0.83 4.93 -16.65
CA SER A 76 0.79 3.71 -15.87
C SER A 76 0.34 4.10 -14.46
N TYR A 77 -0.96 3.96 -14.21
CA TYR A 77 -1.42 3.68 -12.86
C TYR A 77 -0.56 2.51 -12.38
N LEU A 78 0.28 2.75 -11.36
CA LEU A 78 1.01 1.69 -10.69
C LEU A 78 -0.04 0.65 -10.28
N LEU A 79 -0.01 -0.48 -10.97
CA LEU A 79 -0.77 -1.66 -10.60
C LEU A 79 -0.23 -2.05 -9.23
N GLU A 80 -1.00 -1.87 -8.16
CA GLU A 80 -0.65 -2.48 -6.87
C GLU A 80 -0.75 -3.99 -7.06
N ALA A 81 0.41 -4.61 -7.27
CA ALA A 81 0.56 -6.05 -7.34
C ALA A 81 0.28 -6.65 -5.96
N THR A 82 -0.40 -7.79 -5.93
CA THR A 82 -0.69 -8.51 -4.67
C THR A 82 0.59 -8.87 -3.93
N GLY A 83 0.50 -9.08 -2.62
CA GLY A 83 1.63 -9.60 -1.83
C GLY A 83 2.24 -10.88 -2.41
N PHE A 84 1.44 -11.71 -3.07
CA PHE A 84 1.89 -12.90 -3.77
C PHE A 84 2.59 -12.58 -5.11
N GLU A 85 2.05 -11.67 -5.92
CA GLU A 85 2.68 -11.25 -7.17
C GLU A 85 3.99 -10.48 -6.96
N ASN A 86 4.10 -9.69 -5.90
CA ASN A 86 5.34 -8.98 -5.54
C ASN A 86 6.51 -9.93 -5.27
N VAL A 87 6.20 -11.18 -4.93
CA VAL A 87 7.18 -12.20 -4.58
C VAL A 87 7.59 -13.01 -5.81
N LEU A 88 6.81 -12.95 -6.88
CA LEU A 88 7.17 -13.53 -8.16
C LEU A 88 8.09 -12.58 -8.94
N PRO A 89 8.93 -13.11 -9.85
CA PRO A 89 9.78 -12.27 -10.68
C PRO A 89 8.94 -11.28 -11.48
N PRO A 90 9.43 -10.05 -11.73
CA PRO A 90 8.82 -9.18 -12.72
C PRO A 90 8.90 -9.87 -14.08
N THR A 91 7.75 -10.31 -14.57
CA THR A 91 7.59 -10.94 -15.88
C THR A 91 6.93 -9.96 -16.82
N GLN A 92 7.49 -9.78 -18.00
CA GLN A 92 6.80 -9.09 -19.08
C GLN A 92 5.53 -9.88 -19.40
N THR A 93 4.37 -9.26 -19.19
CA THR A 93 3.06 -9.82 -19.54
C THR A 93 2.70 -9.54 -21.00
N ASP A 94 3.68 -9.08 -21.78
CA ASP A 94 3.50 -8.55 -23.12
C ASP A 94 3.26 -9.70 -24.11
N ALA A 95 2.58 -9.38 -25.22
CA ALA A 95 2.21 -10.36 -26.25
C ALA A 95 3.43 -11.16 -26.76
N ASP A 96 4.61 -10.52 -26.83
CA ASP A 96 5.85 -11.13 -27.31
C ASP A 96 6.37 -12.23 -26.38
N ALA A 97 6.34 -12.00 -25.05
CA ALA A 97 6.74 -12.99 -24.05
C ALA A 97 5.77 -14.19 -24.00
N ILE A 98 4.49 -13.92 -24.31
CA ILE A 98 3.44 -14.94 -24.43
C ILE A 98 3.65 -15.77 -25.71
N GLU A 99 4.01 -15.13 -26.82
CA GLU A 99 4.29 -15.82 -28.09
C GLU A 99 5.54 -16.70 -27.99
N GLU A 100 6.59 -16.22 -27.32
CA GLU A 100 7.81 -17.01 -27.05
C GLU A 100 7.51 -18.28 -26.23
N TYR A 101 6.58 -18.22 -25.27
CA TYR A 101 6.10 -19.38 -24.53
C TYR A 101 5.38 -20.39 -25.45
N GLU A 102 4.43 -19.91 -26.24
CA GLU A 102 3.65 -20.75 -27.17
C GLU A 102 4.56 -21.41 -28.23
N GLN A 103 5.66 -20.75 -28.60
CA GLN A 103 6.69 -21.30 -29.47
C GLN A 103 7.60 -22.32 -28.75
N THR A 104 8.05 -22.05 -27.51
CA THR A 104 8.98 -22.92 -26.77
C THR A 104 8.34 -24.23 -26.30
N ARG A 105 7.07 -24.21 -25.88
CA ARG A 105 6.36 -25.44 -25.51
C ARG A 105 6.04 -26.30 -26.73
N SER A 106 5.97 -25.68 -27.92
CA SER A 106 5.80 -26.41 -29.19
C SER A 106 7.03 -27.21 -29.61
N SER A 107 8.24 -26.73 -29.31
CA SER A 107 9.48 -27.46 -29.62
C SER A 107 9.79 -28.57 -28.60
N GLN A 108 9.41 -28.42 -27.32
CA GLN A 108 9.62 -29.47 -26.31
C GLN A 108 8.81 -30.76 -26.57
N LYS A 109 7.63 -30.66 -27.19
CA LYS A 109 6.82 -31.84 -27.55
C LYS A 109 7.34 -32.61 -28.77
N GLU A 110 8.15 -31.99 -29.63
CA GLU A 110 8.80 -32.73 -30.72
C GLU A 110 9.94 -33.63 -30.19
N ALA A 111 10.50 -33.32 -29.01
CA ALA A 111 11.56 -34.09 -28.37
C ALA A 111 11.04 -35.21 -27.44
N ASP A 112 9.90 -35.02 -26.75
CA ASP A 112 9.32 -35.99 -25.80
C ASP A 112 8.52 -37.12 -26.45
N ASN A 113 8.41 -37.15 -27.78
CA ASN A 113 7.67 -38.19 -28.50
C ASN A 113 8.45 -39.52 -28.68
N ASP A 114 9.55 -39.71 -27.95
CA ASP A 114 10.41 -40.91 -28.02
C ASP A 114 10.70 -41.57 -26.64
N GLY A 115 9.75 -41.52 -25.70
CA GLY A 115 9.93 -42.19 -24.41
C GLY A 115 8.65 -42.35 -23.58
N THR A 116 8.17 -43.59 -23.48
CA THR A 116 7.02 -44.02 -22.64
C THR A 116 7.24 -43.77 -21.15
N THR A 117 6.30 -43.10 -20.47
CA THR A 117 5.76 -43.49 -19.15
C THR A 117 4.51 -42.67 -18.81
N GLU A 118 3.46 -43.36 -18.37
CA GLU A 118 2.14 -42.82 -18.05
C GLU A 118 2.16 -42.00 -16.75
N ASN A 119 1.80 -40.72 -16.85
CA ASN A 119 1.33 -39.88 -15.75
C ASN A 119 0.29 -38.90 -16.35
N PRO A 120 -0.84 -38.58 -15.69
CA PRO A 120 -1.92 -37.80 -16.30
C PRO A 120 -1.56 -36.30 -16.24
N LYS A 121 -0.52 -35.88 -16.97
CA LYS A 121 -0.17 -34.47 -17.13
C LYS A 121 -0.88 -33.92 -18.36
N SER A 122 -1.68 -32.88 -18.14
CA SER A 122 -2.47 -32.16 -19.14
C SER A 122 -1.73 -31.94 -20.47
N LEU A 123 -2.30 -32.48 -21.55
CA LEU A 123 -1.77 -32.51 -22.91
C LEU A 123 -1.96 -31.15 -23.61
N TRP A 124 -1.00 -30.23 -23.48
CA TRP A 124 -1.01 -28.96 -24.22
C TRP A 124 -0.73 -29.16 -25.72
N ILE A 125 -1.54 -28.59 -26.62
CA ILE A 125 -1.37 -28.69 -28.09
C ILE A 125 -1.37 -27.26 -28.67
N LYS A 126 -0.38 -26.93 -29.51
CA LYS A 126 -0.28 -25.62 -30.18
C LYS A 126 -1.55 -25.33 -30.98
N GLY A 127 -2.16 -24.16 -30.77
CA GLY A 127 -3.44 -23.77 -31.37
C GLY A 127 -4.69 -24.34 -30.67
N ARG A 128 -4.55 -25.02 -29.52
CA ARG A 128 -5.68 -25.57 -28.72
C ARG A 128 -5.60 -25.30 -27.22
N SER A 129 -4.54 -24.68 -26.70
CA SER A 129 -4.39 -24.43 -25.26
C SER A 129 -3.58 -23.16 -25.00
N SER A 130 -4.21 -22.21 -24.32
CA SER A 130 -3.73 -20.87 -24.00
C SER A 130 -3.18 -20.86 -22.57
N ILE A 131 -2.10 -20.12 -22.37
CA ILE A 131 -1.49 -19.89 -21.06
C ILE A 131 -2.51 -19.44 -20.01
N TYR A 132 -3.53 -18.67 -20.41
CA TYR A 132 -4.54 -18.14 -19.50
C TYR A 132 -5.47 -19.22 -18.97
N VAL A 133 -5.90 -20.15 -19.82
CA VAL A 133 -6.81 -21.25 -19.42
C VAL A 133 -6.05 -22.26 -18.56
N ASP A 134 -4.80 -22.56 -18.91
CA ASP A 134 -3.93 -23.41 -18.11
C ASP A 134 -3.70 -22.80 -16.70
N ALA A 135 -3.49 -21.48 -16.61
CA ALA A 135 -3.34 -20.76 -15.34
C ALA A 135 -4.59 -20.83 -14.48
N PHE A 136 -5.73 -20.57 -15.09
CA PHE A 136 -7.02 -20.59 -14.42
C PHE A 136 -7.34 -22.00 -13.88
N ASN A 137 -7.13 -23.04 -14.70
CA ASN A 137 -7.37 -24.41 -14.28
C ASN A 137 -6.36 -24.88 -13.23
N LEU A 138 -5.08 -24.47 -13.32
CA LEU A 138 -4.09 -24.76 -12.28
C LEU A 138 -4.53 -24.20 -10.92
N ALA A 139 -4.97 -22.94 -10.88
CA ALA A 139 -5.45 -22.30 -9.66
C ALA A 139 -6.66 -23.06 -9.09
N LEU A 140 -7.64 -23.36 -9.95
CA LEU A 140 -8.85 -24.09 -9.56
C LEU A 140 -8.54 -25.50 -9.04
N ASP A 141 -7.72 -26.27 -9.75
CA ASP A 141 -7.38 -27.63 -9.37
C ASP A 141 -6.60 -27.66 -8.06
N THR A 142 -5.64 -26.75 -7.86
CA THR A 142 -4.88 -26.65 -6.60
C THR A 142 -5.80 -26.41 -5.41
N VAL A 143 -6.73 -25.45 -5.53
CA VAL A 143 -7.67 -25.11 -4.45
C VAL A 143 -8.65 -26.25 -4.18
N LEU A 144 -9.12 -26.96 -5.22
CA LEU A 144 -10.05 -28.06 -5.02
C LEU A 144 -9.39 -29.32 -4.45
N GLU A 145 -8.10 -29.55 -4.73
CA GLU A 145 -7.34 -30.67 -4.17
C GLU A 145 -7.08 -30.49 -2.67
N GLU A 146 -6.74 -29.27 -2.23
CA GLU A 146 -6.33 -29.02 -0.85
C GLU A 146 -7.44 -28.42 0.04
N GLU A 147 -8.32 -27.58 -0.52
CA GLU A 147 -9.17 -26.64 0.22
C GLU A 147 -10.66 -26.74 -0.20
N SER A 148 -11.09 -27.90 -0.71
CA SER A 148 -12.48 -28.13 -1.19
C SER A 148 -13.56 -27.95 -0.12
N GLU A 149 -13.23 -28.14 1.16
CA GLU A 149 -14.13 -27.95 2.29
C GLU A 149 -14.58 -26.49 2.50
N LEU A 150 -13.91 -25.53 1.85
CA LEU A 150 -14.28 -24.11 1.90
C LEU A 150 -15.46 -23.77 0.98
N PHE A 151 -15.96 -24.72 0.20
CA PHE A 151 -17.04 -24.52 -0.77
C PHE A 151 -18.23 -25.44 -0.49
N ASP A 152 -19.44 -24.94 -0.74
CA ASP A 152 -20.65 -25.73 -0.59
C ASP A 152 -20.91 -26.68 -1.78
N GLU A 153 -21.89 -27.56 -1.66
CA GLU A 153 -22.21 -28.54 -2.71
C GLU A 153 -22.65 -27.90 -4.03
N LYS A 154 -23.30 -26.72 -3.99
CA LYS A 154 -23.73 -26.01 -5.20
C LYS A 154 -22.53 -25.41 -5.92
N GLU A 155 -21.62 -24.80 -5.17
CA GLU A 155 -20.36 -24.22 -5.65
C GLU A 155 -19.49 -25.32 -6.29
N ILE A 156 -19.37 -26.49 -5.64
CA ILE A 156 -18.65 -27.64 -6.19
C ILE A 156 -19.26 -28.12 -7.52
N GLU A 157 -20.60 -28.14 -7.64
CA GLU A 157 -21.25 -28.50 -8.90
C GLU A 157 -20.95 -27.47 -10.00
N VAL A 158 -20.85 -26.17 -9.71
CA VAL A 158 -20.42 -25.16 -10.69
C VAL A 158 -19.02 -25.49 -11.22
N PHE A 159 -18.07 -25.85 -10.35
CA PHE A 159 -16.72 -26.25 -10.77
C PHE A 159 -16.71 -27.54 -11.58
N ARG A 160 -17.58 -28.50 -11.25
CA ARG A 160 -17.76 -29.72 -12.06
C ARG A 160 -18.24 -29.37 -13.47
N ARG A 161 -19.22 -28.46 -13.60
CA ARG A 161 -19.73 -28.00 -14.89
C ARG A 161 -18.70 -27.23 -15.70
N TRP A 162 -17.85 -26.45 -15.03
CA TRP A 162 -16.71 -25.78 -15.66
C TRP A 162 -15.78 -26.77 -16.37
N LYS A 163 -15.40 -27.87 -15.71
CA LYS A 163 -14.51 -28.90 -16.28
C LYS A 163 -15.10 -29.61 -17.52
N VAL A 164 -16.41 -29.59 -17.70
CA VAL A 164 -17.11 -30.22 -18.83
C VAL A 164 -17.30 -29.25 -20.01
N LEU A 165 -17.13 -27.94 -19.82
CA LEU A 165 -17.24 -26.96 -20.89
C LEU A 165 -16.21 -27.21 -22.00
N SER A 166 -16.56 -26.81 -23.22
CA SER A 166 -15.61 -26.82 -24.33
C SER A 166 -14.45 -25.88 -24.04
N TYR A 167 -13.28 -26.22 -24.57
CA TYR A 167 -12.09 -25.39 -24.42
C TYR A 167 -12.31 -23.95 -24.94
N GLU A 168 -13.04 -23.79 -26.04
CA GLU A 168 -13.37 -22.47 -26.60
C GLU A 168 -14.25 -21.63 -25.66
N ALA A 169 -15.21 -22.27 -24.97
CA ALA A 169 -16.03 -21.60 -23.96
C ALA A 169 -15.21 -21.23 -22.71
N GLN A 170 -14.32 -22.11 -22.24
CA GLN A 170 -13.40 -21.80 -21.14
C GLN A 170 -12.46 -20.65 -21.51
N TYR A 171 -11.89 -20.67 -22.72
CA TYR A 171 -11.02 -19.61 -23.23
C TYR A 171 -11.76 -18.27 -23.26
N LEU A 172 -12.97 -18.22 -23.82
CA LEU A 172 -13.77 -17.01 -23.84
C LEU A 172 -14.07 -16.51 -22.42
N TYR A 173 -14.46 -17.39 -21.50
CA TYR A 173 -14.74 -17.04 -20.11
C TYR A 173 -13.50 -16.44 -19.42
N VAL A 174 -12.35 -17.11 -19.49
CA VAL A 174 -11.10 -16.63 -18.87
C VAL A 174 -10.67 -15.30 -19.48
N ARG A 175 -10.81 -15.12 -20.79
CA ARG A 175 -10.48 -13.86 -21.48
C ARG A 175 -11.42 -12.72 -21.12
N LEU A 176 -12.66 -13.00 -20.74
CA LEU A 176 -13.58 -12.01 -20.17
C LEU A 176 -13.28 -11.77 -18.69
N PHE A 177 -12.93 -12.81 -17.94
CA PHE A 177 -12.56 -12.73 -16.52
C PHE A 177 -11.33 -11.86 -16.30
N LEU A 178 -10.36 -11.90 -17.22
CA LEU A 178 -9.15 -11.08 -17.22
C LEU A 178 -9.37 -9.60 -17.60
N ARG A 179 -10.56 -9.24 -18.11
CA ARG A 179 -10.90 -7.84 -18.47
C ARG A 179 -11.51 -7.10 -17.27
N LYS A 180 -11.51 -5.77 -17.32
CA LYS A 180 -12.06 -4.91 -16.24
C LYS A 180 -13.56 -5.19 -16.02
N THR A 181 -13.87 -5.65 -14.80
CA THR A 181 -15.17 -5.92 -14.16
C THR A 181 -16.22 -6.67 -15.00
N ALA A 182 -17.22 -7.27 -14.34
CA ALA A 182 -18.38 -7.89 -14.97
C ALA A 182 -19.21 -6.83 -15.74
N THR A 183 -18.68 -6.35 -16.86
CA THR A 183 -19.23 -5.33 -17.73
C THR A 183 -19.79 -5.98 -18.99
N TRP A 184 -20.73 -5.29 -19.63
CA TRP A 184 -21.32 -5.78 -20.86
C TRP A 184 -20.36 -5.62 -22.03
N HIS A 185 -20.10 -6.72 -22.73
CA HIS A 185 -19.31 -6.76 -23.95
C HIS A 185 -20.21 -7.09 -25.13
N ARG A 186 -20.07 -6.33 -26.24
CA ARG A 186 -20.78 -6.64 -27.48
C ARG A 186 -20.17 -7.87 -28.12
N SER A 187 -21.01 -8.84 -28.49
CA SER A 187 -20.55 -10.08 -29.10
C SER A 187 -19.79 -9.82 -30.41
N SER A 188 -20.20 -8.83 -31.20
CA SER A 188 -19.57 -8.43 -32.47
C SER A 188 -18.19 -7.78 -32.33
N ARG A 189 -17.75 -7.43 -31.11
CA ARG A 189 -16.47 -6.77 -30.83
C ARG A 189 -15.53 -7.63 -30.00
N LEU A 190 -15.87 -8.88 -29.77
CA LEU A 190 -14.97 -9.83 -29.13
C LEU A 190 -13.87 -10.20 -30.13
N GLY A 191 -12.78 -9.43 -30.16
CA GLY A 191 -11.64 -9.62 -31.08
C GLY A 191 -10.82 -10.90 -30.89
N TYR A 192 -11.44 -11.99 -30.42
CA TYR A 192 -10.83 -13.30 -30.15
C TYR A 192 -11.07 -14.31 -31.27
N TYR A 193 -11.59 -13.86 -32.42
CA TYR A 193 -11.94 -14.70 -33.57
C TYR A 193 -10.74 -15.42 -34.21
N SER A 194 -9.50 -15.11 -33.83
CA SER A 194 -8.31 -15.86 -34.26
C SER A 194 -8.14 -17.19 -33.52
N ASP A 195 -8.62 -17.28 -32.27
CA ASP A 195 -8.36 -18.40 -31.36
C ASP A 195 -9.62 -19.21 -31.02
N ILE A 196 -10.78 -18.74 -31.49
CA ILE A 196 -12.10 -19.36 -31.29
C ILE A 196 -12.69 -19.66 -32.67
N SER A 197 -12.94 -20.93 -32.95
CA SER A 197 -13.49 -21.37 -34.24
C SER A 197 -14.96 -20.96 -34.37
N GLU A 198 -15.75 -21.17 -33.30
CA GLU A 198 -17.19 -20.90 -33.28
C GLU A 198 -17.59 -20.03 -32.07
N PRO A 199 -17.51 -18.69 -32.19
CA PRO A 199 -17.76 -17.77 -31.09
C PRO A 199 -19.22 -17.78 -30.60
N GLU A 200 -20.18 -18.04 -31.50
CA GLU A 200 -21.60 -18.10 -31.15
C GLU A 200 -21.93 -19.33 -30.29
N GLU A 201 -21.34 -20.49 -30.60
CA GLU A 201 -21.51 -21.71 -29.79
C GLU A 201 -20.89 -21.55 -28.40
N ALA A 202 -19.69 -20.96 -28.33
CA ALA A 202 -19.03 -20.65 -27.05
C ALA A 202 -19.87 -19.69 -26.17
N ILE A 203 -20.47 -18.64 -26.77
CA ILE A 203 -21.37 -17.72 -26.06
C ILE A 203 -22.62 -18.45 -25.57
N ALA A 204 -23.26 -19.25 -26.42
CA ALA A 204 -24.45 -20.00 -26.06
C ALA A 204 -24.19 -21.01 -24.94
N ALA A 205 -23.04 -21.70 -24.95
CA ALA A 205 -22.63 -22.62 -23.90
C ALA A 205 -22.46 -21.91 -22.54
N LEU A 206 -21.92 -20.69 -22.52
CA LEU A 206 -21.76 -19.90 -21.29
C LEU A 206 -23.10 -19.33 -20.78
N GLN A 207 -24.03 -19.00 -21.68
CA GLN A 207 -25.36 -18.47 -21.34
C GLN A 207 -26.38 -19.55 -20.99
N ALA A 208 -26.06 -20.83 -21.21
CA ALA A 208 -26.95 -21.95 -20.91
C ALA A 208 -27.27 -22.03 -19.41
N ILE A 209 -28.56 -21.98 -19.07
CA ILE A 209 -29.03 -22.11 -17.69
C ILE A 209 -28.90 -23.56 -17.24
N GLN A 210 -28.20 -23.77 -16.12
CA GLN A 210 -27.96 -25.07 -15.52
C GLN A 210 -28.66 -25.18 -14.15
N LYS A 211 -29.22 -26.34 -13.84
CA LYS A 211 -29.89 -26.60 -12.55
C LYS A 211 -28.88 -27.05 -11.48
N LEU A 212 -29.04 -26.51 -10.28
CA LEU A 212 -28.24 -26.86 -9.11
C LEU A 212 -29.00 -27.83 -8.18
N PRO A 213 -28.28 -28.61 -7.36
CA PRO A 213 -28.91 -29.49 -6.38
C PRO A 213 -29.71 -28.70 -5.34
N THR A 214 -30.92 -29.16 -5.06
CA THR A 214 -31.82 -28.60 -4.04
C THR A 214 -31.54 -29.26 -2.70
N LYS A 215 -30.51 -28.84 -1.99
CA LYS A 215 -30.40 -29.10 -0.54
C LYS A 215 -30.69 -27.82 0.22
N ASN A 216 -31.35 -27.97 1.37
CA ASN A 216 -31.49 -26.92 2.36
C ASN A 216 -30.07 -26.52 2.79
N SER A 217 -29.58 -25.40 2.28
CA SER A 217 -28.55 -24.64 2.97
C SER A 217 -29.06 -24.47 4.40
N GLN A 218 -28.26 -24.91 5.39
CA GLN A 218 -28.49 -24.44 6.75
C GLN A 218 -28.54 -22.92 6.66
N ASP A 219 -29.62 -22.32 7.16
CA ASP A 219 -29.74 -20.88 7.28
C ASP A 219 -28.44 -20.40 7.91
N THR A 220 -27.62 -19.70 7.13
CA THR A 220 -26.49 -18.93 7.64
C THR A 220 -27.15 -17.88 8.51
N GLU A 221 -27.30 -18.18 9.80
CA GLU A 221 -27.75 -17.19 10.78
C GLU A 221 -26.96 -15.91 10.53
N GLU A 222 -27.64 -14.76 10.50
CA GLU A 222 -27.00 -13.44 10.42
C GLU A 222 -26.07 -13.28 11.64
N LEU A 223 -24.85 -13.80 11.54
CA LEU A 223 -23.86 -13.80 12.62
C LEU A 223 -23.47 -12.38 13.01
N VAL A 224 -23.62 -11.43 12.07
CA VAL A 224 -23.46 -10.01 12.30
C VAL A 224 -24.73 -9.31 11.80
N PRO A 225 -25.53 -8.70 12.67
CA PRO A 225 -26.72 -7.94 12.28
C PRO A 225 -26.37 -6.88 11.22
N GLY A 226 -27.01 -6.95 10.05
CA GLY A 226 -26.76 -6.03 8.94
C GLY A 226 -25.59 -6.40 8.02
N PHE A 227 -24.96 -7.57 8.22
CA PHE A 227 -23.83 -8.03 7.42
C PHE A 227 -24.24 -9.20 6.52
N ASP A 228 -24.49 -8.91 5.24
CA ASP A 228 -24.78 -9.94 4.24
C ASP A 228 -23.48 -10.62 3.78
N LEU A 229 -23.08 -11.66 4.51
CA LEU A 229 -21.93 -12.52 4.20
C LEU A 229 -22.07 -13.24 2.84
N GLU A 230 -23.30 -13.42 2.36
CA GLU A 230 -23.63 -14.22 1.18
C GLU A 230 -24.43 -13.45 0.14
N ARG A 231 -24.05 -12.19 -0.10
CA ARG A 231 -24.67 -11.32 -1.12
C ARG A 231 -24.79 -11.97 -2.51
N PHE A 232 -23.96 -12.97 -2.81
CA PHE A 232 -23.92 -13.70 -4.08
C PHE A 232 -24.21 -15.21 -3.93
N ASN A 233 -25.16 -15.59 -3.07
CA ASN A 233 -25.56 -17.00 -2.91
C ASN A 233 -26.16 -17.60 -4.21
N LEU A 234 -25.81 -18.84 -4.51
CA LEU A 234 -26.34 -19.60 -5.64
C LEU A 234 -27.77 -20.09 -5.37
N GLY A 235 -28.70 -19.69 -6.24
CA GLY A 235 -30.09 -20.14 -6.24
C GLY A 235 -30.28 -21.58 -6.73
N ALA A 236 -31.46 -21.88 -7.29
CA ALA A 236 -31.77 -23.20 -7.87
C ALA A 236 -31.12 -23.45 -9.24
N SER A 237 -30.60 -22.41 -9.88
CA SER A 237 -29.97 -22.47 -11.19
C SER A 237 -28.91 -21.39 -11.34
N PHE A 238 -27.97 -21.58 -12.27
CA PHE A 238 -26.95 -20.60 -12.61
C PHE A 238 -26.62 -20.63 -14.11
N ALA A 239 -25.95 -19.59 -14.59
CA ALA A 239 -25.28 -19.54 -15.88
C ALA A 239 -23.88 -18.95 -15.69
N PHE A 240 -22.94 -19.24 -16.60
CA PHE A 240 -21.61 -18.64 -16.54
C PHE A 240 -21.62 -17.20 -17.06
N ALA A 241 -22.51 -16.88 -18.00
CA ALA A 241 -22.68 -15.54 -18.54
C ALA A 241 -24.15 -15.16 -18.68
N ASP A 242 -24.42 -13.87 -18.50
CA ASP A 242 -25.72 -13.24 -18.68
C ASP A 242 -25.88 -12.77 -20.14
N ALA A 243 -27.10 -12.89 -20.66
CA ALA A 243 -27.50 -12.36 -21.95
C ALA A 243 -28.16 -10.97 -21.80
N SER A 244 -27.87 -10.04 -22.72
CA SER A 244 -28.44 -8.70 -22.66
C SER A 244 -29.97 -8.65 -22.70
N GLU A 245 -30.58 -9.63 -23.34
CA GLU A 245 -32.04 -9.71 -23.53
C GLU A 245 -32.79 -9.95 -22.22
N ASP A 246 -32.15 -10.64 -21.26
CA ASP A 246 -32.78 -11.02 -20.00
C ASP A 246 -32.48 -10.03 -18.85
N TYR A 247 -31.33 -9.36 -18.90
CA TYR A 247 -30.82 -8.58 -17.74
C TYR A 247 -30.78 -7.06 -17.96
N ILE A 248 -30.74 -6.55 -19.20
CA ILE A 248 -30.70 -5.10 -19.45
C ILE A 248 -32.13 -4.55 -19.51
N ASN A 249 -32.62 -4.07 -18.37
CA ASN A 249 -34.00 -3.57 -18.21
C ASN A 249 -34.11 -2.04 -18.18
N SER A 250 -32.99 -1.32 -18.16
CA SER A 250 -32.94 0.14 -18.05
C SER A 250 -32.36 0.79 -19.31
N VAL A 251 -33.01 1.86 -19.77
CA VAL A 251 -32.50 2.73 -20.85
C VAL A 251 -31.17 3.37 -20.46
N GLU A 252 -30.92 3.64 -19.17
CA GLU A 252 -29.67 4.22 -18.69
C GLU A 252 -28.50 3.25 -18.88
N GLU A 253 -28.67 2.01 -18.43
CA GLU A 253 -27.67 0.95 -18.55
C GLU A 253 -27.41 0.67 -20.03
N ALA A 254 -28.46 0.45 -20.83
CA ALA A 254 -28.33 0.20 -22.26
C ALA A 254 -27.66 1.37 -23.02
N ALA A 255 -28.07 2.61 -22.76
CA ALA A 255 -27.49 3.78 -23.43
C ALA A 255 -26.04 4.04 -23.04
N SER A 256 -25.62 3.64 -21.84
CA SER A 256 -24.22 3.74 -21.40
C SER A 256 -23.28 2.85 -22.22
N LEU A 257 -23.79 1.75 -22.80
CA LEU A 257 -23.05 0.80 -23.64
C LEU A 257 -22.91 1.25 -25.10
N LEU A 258 -23.67 2.28 -25.51
CA LEU A 258 -23.57 2.84 -26.86
C LEU A 258 -22.25 3.58 -27.07
N LEU A 259 -21.76 3.53 -28.31
CA LEU A 259 -20.65 4.36 -28.75
C LEU A 259 -21.12 5.79 -28.89
N LEU A 260 -20.18 6.74 -28.84
CA LEU A 260 -20.53 8.15 -28.92
C LEU A 260 -21.27 8.50 -30.22
N ASP A 261 -20.90 7.89 -31.35
CA ASP A 261 -21.50 8.18 -32.64
C ASP A 261 -22.90 7.56 -32.79
N GLU A 262 -23.10 6.35 -32.27
CA GLU A 262 -24.42 5.72 -32.18
C GLU A 262 -25.35 6.52 -31.26
N LEU A 263 -24.84 7.00 -30.12
CA LEU A 263 -25.59 7.83 -29.18
C LEU A 263 -25.92 9.19 -29.80
N LYS A 264 -25.03 9.78 -30.61
CA LYS A 264 -25.30 11.01 -31.38
C LYS A 264 -26.37 10.78 -32.46
N ALA A 265 -26.36 9.63 -33.14
CA ALA A 265 -27.39 9.28 -34.12
C ALA A 265 -28.76 9.12 -33.46
N LEU A 266 -28.82 8.39 -32.34
CA LEU A 266 -30.02 8.26 -31.49
C LEU A 266 -30.50 9.62 -30.96
N ALA A 267 -29.57 10.48 -30.54
CA ALA A 267 -29.88 11.82 -30.06
C ALA A 267 -30.43 12.71 -31.18
N LYS A 268 -29.91 12.60 -32.41
CA LYS A 268 -30.43 13.32 -33.59
C LYS A 268 -31.87 12.88 -33.91
N ASP A 269 -32.13 11.57 -33.89
CA ASP A 269 -33.48 11.01 -34.07
C ASP A 269 -34.44 11.44 -32.96
N ALA A 270 -33.98 11.47 -31.72
CA ALA A 270 -34.75 11.87 -30.55
C ALA A 270 -34.84 13.39 -30.36
N LYS A 271 -34.19 14.19 -31.22
CA LYS A 271 -34.08 15.66 -31.11
C LYS A 271 -33.45 16.14 -29.79
N ILE A 272 -32.47 15.40 -29.29
CA ILE A 272 -31.71 15.69 -28.07
C ILE A 272 -30.36 16.30 -28.43
N GLN A 273 -29.97 17.37 -27.75
CA GLN A 273 -28.64 17.95 -27.85
C GLN A 273 -27.87 17.71 -26.55
N GLY A 274 -26.57 17.44 -26.62
CA GLY A 274 -25.67 17.28 -25.46
C GLY A 274 -24.21 17.37 -25.90
N LYS A 275 -23.33 17.84 -25.01
CA LYS A 275 -21.91 18.07 -25.33
C LYS A 275 -21.02 16.86 -25.03
N ASN A 276 -21.44 15.97 -24.12
CA ASN A 276 -20.69 14.79 -23.72
C ASN A 276 -21.60 13.55 -23.58
N LYS A 277 -20.99 12.35 -23.52
CA LYS A 277 -21.70 11.06 -23.43
C LYS A 277 -22.65 11.01 -22.23
N ALA A 278 -22.20 11.43 -21.05
CA ALA A 278 -23.00 11.43 -19.83
C ALA A 278 -24.24 12.33 -19.93
N GLU A 279 -24.12 13.52 -20.52
CA GLU A 279 -25.24 14.44 -20.73
C GLU A 279 -26.25 13.89 -21.74
N LEU A 280 -25.76 13.25 -22.82
CA LEU A 280 -26.63 12.59 -23.80
C LEU A 280 -27.41 11.44 -23.17
N VAL A 281 -26.77 10.57 -22.38
CA VAL A 281 -27.43 9.48 -21.64
C VAL A 281 -28.45 10.04 -20.65
N LYS A 282 -28.08 11.02 -19.84
CA LYS A 282 -28.98 11.63 -18.83
C LYS A 282 -30.21 12.29 -19.48
N ARG A 283 -30.02 13.00 -20.60
CA ARG A 283 -31.12 13.62 -21.36
C ARG A 283 -32.02 12.59 -22.03
N LEU A 284 -31.45 11.50 -22.55
CA LEU A 284 -32.20 10.38 -23.12
C LEU A 284 -33.05 9.68 -22.05
N CYS A 285 -32.49 9.44 -20.86
CA CYS A 285 -33.22 8.89 -19.72
C CYS A 285 -34.37 9.80 -19.30
N ARG A 286 -34.11 11.11 -19.14
CA ARG A 286 -35.16 12.10 -18.83
C ARG A 286 -36.28 12.11 -19.87
N MET A 287 -35.93 12.02 -21.16
CA MET A 287 -36.94 11.96 -22.22
C MET A 287 -37.71 10.64 -22.22
N SER A 288 -37.08 9.50 -21.96
CA SER A 288 -37.81 8.22 -21.84
C SER A 288 -38.89 8.27 -20.74
N GLN A 289 -38.67 9.07 -19.69
CA GLN A 289 -39.53 9.17 -18.50
C GLN A 289 -40.58 10.31 -18.54
N GLN A 290 -40.49 11.26 -19.48
CA GLN A 290 -41.43 12.40 -19.55
C GLN A 290 -42.75 12.04 -20.26
N GLN A 291 -43.88 12.34 -19.59
CA GLN A 291 -45.24 12.20 -20.12
C GLN A 291 -45.50 13.17 -21.28
N VAL A 292 -46.19 12.70 -22.32
CA VAL A 292 -46.64 13.54 -23.42
C VAL A 292 -47.93 14.25 -23.01
N GLY A 293 -47.89 15.58 -22.92
CA GLY A 293 -49.09 16.40 -22.83
C GLY A 293 -49.93 16.29 -24.11
N LEU A 294 -51.25 16.39 -23.98
CA LEU A 294 -52.28 16.21 -25.01
C LEU A 294 -52.04 16.86 -26.40
N MET A 295 -51.06 17.76 -26.54
CA MET A 295 -50.72 18.40 -27.81
C MET A 295 -50.10 17.46 -28.86
N ALA A 296 -49.46 16.35 -28.49
CA ALA A 296 -48.82 15.48 -29.48
C ALA A 296 -49.79 14.58 -30.28
N LEU A 297 -51.09 14.60 -29.93
CA LEU A 297 -52.15 13.88 -30.66
C LEU A 297 -52.93 14.77 -31.64
N GLY A 298 -52.49 16.01 -31.90
CA GLY A 298 -53.05 16.83 -32.98
C GLY A 298 -54.48 17.34 -32.77
N LEU A 299 -55.00 17.33 -31.54
CA LEU A 299 -56.32 17.89 -31.23
C LEU A 299 -56.22 19.37 -30.90
N SER A 300 -56.33 20.21 -31.93
CA SER A 300 -56.52 21.66 -31.80
C SER A 300 -57.92 21.94 -31.27
N ARG A 301 -58.05 22.47 -30.04
CA ARG A 301 -59.30 23.05 -29.55
C ARG A 301 -59.34 24.53 -29.89
N GLN A 302 -60.31 24.90 -30.71
CA GLN A 302 -60.67 26.28 -31.01
C GLN A 302 -61.20 26.99 -29.76
N ASN A 303 -60.80 28.25 -29.61
CA ASN A 303 -61.24 29.17 -28.57
C ASN A 303 -62.71 29.58 -28.74
N SER A 304 -63.46 29.68 -27.65
CA SER A 304 -64.47 30.73 -27.48
C SER A 304 -64.54 31.18 -26.02
N ARG A 305 -64.46 32.51 -25.86
CA ARG A 305 -64.48 33.30 -24.62
C ARG A 305 -65.91 33.43 -24.05
N ASP A 306 -65.93 33.89 -22.80
CA ASP A 306 -66.99 34.57 -22.03
C ASP A 306 -68.08 33.72 -21.37
N SER A 307 -68.08 33.63 -20.03
CA SER A 307 -68.72 34.66 -19.17
C SER A 307 -68.69 34.33 -17.67
N ASP A 308 -68.70 35.42 -16.91
CA ASP A 308 -68.72 35.73 -15.46
C ASP A 308 -69.15 34.73 -14.36
N VAL A 309 -68.29 34.69 -13.33
CA VAL A 309 -68.48 34.97 -11.89
C VAL A 309 -69.80 34.55 -11.19
N SER A 310 -69.71 33.65 -10.20
CA SER A 310 -69.79 33.99 -8.75
C SER A 310 -69.90 32.75 -7.83
N VAL A 311 -69.38 32.97 -6.61
CA VAL A 311 -69.67 32.30 -5.32
C VAL A 311 -68.66 31.27 -4.79
N SER A 312 -68.32 31.56 -3.54
CA SER A 312 -67.23 31.18 -2.66
C SER A 312 -67.52 29.97 -1.78
N ASP A 313 -66.42 29.40 -1.26
CA ASP A 313 -66.24 28.81 0.08
C ASP A 313 -67.06 27.57 0.48
N GLN A 314 -66.41 26.41 0.60
CA GLN A 314 -65.87 25.86 1.86
C GLN A 314 -65.53 24.36 1.78
N GLU A 315 -64.39 24.06 2.41
CA GLU A 315 -63.74 22.80 2.78
C GLU A 315 -64.60 21.51 2.90
N SER A 316 -64.08 20.40 2.37
CA SER A 316 -63.90 19.17 3.15
C SER A 316 -62.97 18.17 2.44
N ALA A 317 -61.98 17.71 3.19
CA ALA A 317 -60.99 16.72 2.82
C ALA A 317 -61.43 15.30 3.24
N GLY A 318 -61.05 14.31 2.41
CA GLY A 318 -61.01 12.88 2.71
C GLY A 318 -62.29 12.11 2.35
N SER A 319 -62.29 10.99 1.62
CA SER A 319 -61.25 10.12 1.12
C SER A 319 -61.87 9.22 0.05
N CYS A 320 -61.40 9.29 -1.19
CA CYS A 320 -61.81 8.42 -2.29
C CYS A 320 -60.61 7.58 -2.77
N LYS A 321 -60.67 6.29 -2.45
CA LYS A 321 -60.14 5.12 -3.18
C LYS A 321 -59.06 5.41 -4.24
N ASN A 322 -57.82 5.10 -3.87
CA ASN A 322 -56.70 4.92 -4.80
C ASN A 322 -57.02 3.79 -5.80
N GLY A 323 -57.30 4.19 -7.04
CA GLY A 323 -57.47 3.29 -8.17
C GLY A 323 -56.84 3.88 -9.43
N HIS A 324 -55.62 3.41 -9.72
CA HIS A 324 -55.15 3.14 -11.08
C HIS A 324 -54.78 4.32 -12.01
N LEU A 325 -53.55 4.84 -11.89
CA LEU A 325 -52.86 5.60 -12.96
C LEU A 325 -51.36 5.22 -13.02
N LYS A 326 -51.04 4.03 -13.57
CA LYS A 326 -49.65 3.60 -13.83
C LYS A 326 -49.42 3.01 -15.22
N ARG A 327 -50.37 3.10 -16.15
CA ARG A 327 -50.38 2.27 -17.37
C ARG A 327 -49.89 2.95 -18.67
N GLN A 328 -49.42 4.20 -18.64
CA GLN A 328 -49.00 4.93 -19.88
C GLN A 328 -47.52 5.33 -19.95
N ASN A 329 -46.74 5.23 -18.86
CA ASN A 329 -45.30 5.55 -18.88
C ASN A 329 -44.42 4.39 -19.43
N SER A 330 -44.94 3.16 -19.49
CA SER A 330 -44.18 1.95 -19.90
C SER A 330 -43.81 1.95 -21.39
N ASN A 331 -44.75 2.29 -22.27
CA ASN A 331 -44.60 2.03 -23.72
C ASN A 331 -43.47 2.83 -24.38
N ARG A 332 -43.17 4.05 -23.92
CA ARG A 332 -42.11 4.88 -24.52
C ARG A 332 -40.73 4.47 -24.02
N ASN A 333 -40.63 4.14 -22.73
CA ASN A 333 -39.41 3.62 -22.15
C ASN A 333 -39.03 2.29 -22.80
N GLU A 334 -39.99 1.36 -22.94
CA GLU A 334 -39.83 0.11 -23.67
C GLU A 334 -39.45 0.34 -25.13
N HIS A 335 -40.10 1.27 -25.84
CA HIS A 335 -39.75 1.58 -27.24
C HIS A 335 -38.31 2.09 -27.40
N PHE A 336 -37.86 2.99 -26.51
CA PHE A 336 -36.47 3.45 -26.52
C PHE A 336 -35.50 2.33 -26.16
N LEU A 337 -35.83 1.49 -25.18
CA LEU A 337 -35.03 0.33 -24.80
C LEU A 337 -34.89 -0.65 -25.97
N SER A 338 -36.00 -1.05 -26.62
CA SER A 338 -35.97 -1.92 -27.81
C SER A 338 -35.15 -1.32 -28.94
N LYS A 339 -35.29 0.00 -29.20
CA LYS A 339 -34.50 0.68 -30.24
C LYS A 339 -33.00 0.70 -29.90
N ILE A 340 -32.64 0.90 -28.64
CA ILE A 340 -31.25 0.90 -28.17
C ILE A 340 -30.67 -0.52 -28.24
N LEU A 341 -31.40 -1.54 -27.79
CA LEU A 341 -30.98 -2.95 -27.86
C LEU A 341 -30.78 -3.40 -29.32
N ALA A 342 -31.65 -2.97 -30.24
CA ALA A 342 -31.49 -3.24 -31.67
C ALA A 342 -30.21 -2.61 -32.27
N ILE A 343 -29.75 -1.48 -31.75
CA ILE A 343 -28.50 -0.83 -32.17
C ILE A 343 -27.28 -1.50 -31.52
N LEU A 344 -27.40 -1.93 -30.25
CA LEU A 344 -26.32 -2.60 -29.53
C LEU A 344 -25.99 -3.98 -30.09
N GLY A 345 -27.03 -4.72 -30.50
CA GLY A 345 -26.90 -6.15 -30.82
C GLY A 345 -26.70 -7.01 -29.57
N PRO A 346 -26.46 -8.32 -29.73
CA PRO A 346 -26.27 -9.23 -28.62
C PRO A 346 -25.03 -8.83 -27.80
N CYS A 347 -25.21 -8.76 -26.47
CA CYS A 347 -24.13 -8.54 -25.53
C CYS A 347 -24.07 -9.66 -24.49
N ILE A 348 -22.85 -9.91 -24.03
CA ILE A 348 -22.51 -10.90 -23.02
C ILE A 348 -21.83 -10.20 -21.84
N ARG A 349 -22.17 -10.63 -20.63
CA ARG A 349 -21.51 -10.23 -19.38
C ARG A 349 -21.29 -11.48 -18.55
N LEU A 350 -20.16 -11.61 -17.83
CA LEU A 350 -20.01 -12.72 -16.90
C LEU A 350 -21.06 -12.62 -15.79
N SER A 351 -21.69 -13.75 -15.45
CA SER A 351 -22.71 -13.73 -14.41
C SER A 351 -22.07 -13.38 -13.06
N PRO A 352 -22.57 -12.39 -12.31
CA PRO A 352 -21.97 -11.98 -11.05
C PRO A 352 -21.78 -13.14 -10.07
N LEU A 353 -22.70 -14.11 -10.05
CA LEU A 353 -22.64 -15.26 -9.16
C LEU A 353 -21.41 -16.15 -9.43
N THR A 354 -21.20 -16.54 -10.69
CA THR A 354 -20.06 -17.40 -11.06
C THR A 354 -18.76 -16.61 -11.04
N TYR A 355 -18.78 -15.36 -11.49
CA TYR A 355 -17.61 -14.47 -11.44
C TYR A 355 -17.08 -14.34 -10.01
N LYS A 356 -17.95 -14.05 -9.04
CA LYS A 356 -17.56 -13.94 -7.62
C LYS A 356 -17.08 -15.26 -7.03
N LEU A 357 -17.64 -16.38 -7.46
CA LEU A 357 -17.18 -17.69 -7.03
C LEU A 357 -15.74 -17.99 -7.50
N PHE A 358 -15.43 -17.74 -8.77
CA PHE A 358 -14.06 -17.93 -9.26
C PHE A 358 -13.08 -16.89 -8.71
N GLU A 359 -13.53 -15.67 -8.45
CA GLU A 359 -12.74 -14.67 -7.74
C GLU A 359 -12.38 -15.12 -6.31
N ARG A 360 -13.29 -15.82 -5.62
CA ARG A 360 -13.00 -16.46 -4.32
C ARG A 360 -11.95 -17.57 -4.45
N VAL A 361 -12.05 -18.42 -5.48
CA VAL A 361 -11.01 -19.43 -5.77
C VAL A 361 -9.65 -18.76 -5.93
N HIS A 362 -9.58 -17.63 -6.65
CA HIS A 362 -8.32 -16.90 -6.82
C HIS A 362 -7.82 -16.29 -5.52
N LEU A 363 -8.71 -15.72 -4.70
CA LEU A 363 -8.36 -15.22 -3.37
C LEU A 363 -7.72 -16.32 -2.52
N VAL A 364 -8.27 -17.54 -2.52
CA VAL A 364 -7.74 -18.69 -1.78
C VAL A 364 -6.44 -19.21 -2.41
N PHE A 365 -6.34 -19.22 -3.74
CA PHE A 365 -5.14 -19.69 -4.43
C PHE A 365 -3.93 -18.77 -4.19
N TYR A 366 -4.09 -17.47 -4.43
CA TYR A 366 -3.05 -16.44 -4.27
C TYR A 366 -2.83 -16.00 -2.83
N ARG A 367 -3.74 -16.40 -1.91
CA ARG A 367 -3.73 -15.95 -0.51
C ARG A 367 -3.62 -14.43 -0.43
N SER A 368 -4.49 -13.77 -1.18
CA SER A 368 -4.54 -12.32 -1.27
C SER A 368 -5.18 -11.73 -0.01
N THR A 369 -4.49 -10.79 0.62
CA THR A 369 -5.01 -10.00 1.75
C THR A 369 -5.53 -8.63 1.31
N GLU A 370 -5.41 -8.34 0.03
CA GLU A 370 -5.87 -7.12 -0.63
C GLU A 370 -6.82 -7.52 -1.74
N TRP A 371 -7.84 -6.71 -1.97
CA TRP A 371 -8.79 -6.94 -3.04
C TRP A 371 -8.17 -6.52 -4.38
N THR A 372 -7.79 -7.50 -5.21
CA THR A 372 -7.19 -7.24 -6.52
C THR A 372 -7.92 -7.98 -7.63
N GLU A 373 -8.28 -7.27 -8.69
CA GLU A 373 -8.97 -7.81 -9.86
C GLU A 373 -8.04 -8.51 -10.87
N LYS A 374 -6.72 -8.55 -10.59
CA LYS A 374 -5.70 -9.03 -11.52
C LYS A 374 -4.68 -9.88 -10.79
N SER A 375 -4.58 -11.15 -11.19
CA SER A 375 -3.44 -12.04 -10.96
C SER A 375 -3.86 -13.41 -11.46
N LEU A 376 -3.52 -13.78 -12.69
CA LEU A 376 -3.71 -15.14 -13.19
C LEU A 376 -2.45 -15.62 -13.89
N THR A 377 -1.76 -14.71 -14.57
CA THR A 377 -0.62 -15.02 -15.44
C THR A 377 0.71 -15.18 -14.72
N THR A 378 0.88 -14.55 -13.55
CA THR A 378 2.22 -14.30 -12.99
C THR A 378 2.94 -15.60 -12.59
N ILE A 379 2.24 -16.58 -12.00
CA ILE A 379 2.84 -17.88 -11.63
C ILE A 379 3.29 -18.66 -12.86
N ILE A 380 2.45 -18.69 -13.90
CA ILE A 380 2.79 -19.43 -15.11
C ILE A 380 3.95 -18.75 -15.84
N LEU A 381 3.94 -17.42 -15.97
CA LEU A 381 5.06 -16.68 -16.55
C LEU A 381 6.36 -16.88 -15.75
N ALA A 382 6.29 -16.93 -14.41
CA ALA A 382 7.46 -17.21 -13.58
C ALA A 382 8.05 -18.61 -13.86
N LYS A 383 7.20 -19.63 -14.01
CA LYS A 383 7.61 -20.99 -14.41
C LYS A 383 8.25 -21.02 -15.81
N ILE A 384 7.77 -20.17 -16.71
CA ILE A 384 8.24 -20.09 -18.10
C ILE A 384 9.56 -19.33 -18.21
N ALA A 385 9.79 -18.33 -17.35
CA ALA A 385 10.93 -17.42 -17.47
C ALA A 385 12.31 -18.08 -17.26
N ARG A 386 12.36 -19.41 -16.98
CA ARG A 386 13.57 -20.22 -16.78
C ARG A 386 14.61 -19.57 -15.85
N ARG A 387 14.13 -18.76 -14.90
CA ARG A 387 14.99 -18.13 -13.89
C ARG A 387 15.38 -19.18 -12.85
N ASN A 388 16.58 -19.03 -12.30
CA ASN A 388 16.99 -19.82 -11.15
C ASN A 388 16.39 -19.21 -9.89
N PHE A 389 15.74 -20.03 -9.07
CA PHE A 389 15.12 -19.61 -7.82
C PHE A 389 15.94 -20.11 -6.62
N PRO A 390 15.86 -19.41 -5.48
CA PRO A 390 16.46 -19.84 -4.22
C PRO A 390 15.92 -21.20 -3.79
N GLU A 391 16.72 -21.95 -3.04
CA GLU A 391 16.30 -23.23 -2.48
C GLU A 391 15.65 -23.02 -1.11
N TYR A 392 14.40 -23.47 -0.96
CA TYR A 392 13.63 -23.41 0.28
C TYR A 392 12.56 -24.51 0.30
N ILE A 393 11.97 -24.75 1.47
CA ILE A 393 10.91 -25.74 1.65
C ILE A 393 9.56 -25.08 1.35
N VAL A 394 8.88 -25.61 0.33
CA VAL A 394 7.50 -25.21 0.00
C VAL A 394 6.53 -25.87 0.97
N CYS A 395 5.66 -25.08 1.58
CA CYS A 395 4.65 -25.49 2.54
C CYS A 395 3.34 -24.74 2.30
N ARG A 396 2.42 -25.39 1.57
CA ARG A 396 1.03 -24.98 1.43
C ARG A 396 0.17 -25.85 2.34
N THR A 397 -0.63 -25.23 3.22
CA THR A 397 -1.54 -25.95 4.14
C THR A 397 -2.98 -25.51 3.94
N SER A 398 -3.93 -26.43 4.08
CA SER A 398 -5.37 -26.11 4.02
C SER A 398 -5.91 -25.37 5.25
N THR A 399 -5.09 -25.17 6.28
CA THR A 399 -5.49 -24.71 7.61
C THR A 399 -5.61 -23.19 7.77
N ILE A 400 -5.36 -22.40 6.72
CA ILE A 400 -5.42 -20.93 6.79
C ILE A 400 -6.84 -20.45 7.13
N PHE A 401 -7.84 -21.03 6.47
CA PHE A 401 -9.24 -20.73 6.75
C PHE A 401 -9.85 -21.89 7.53
N ALA A 402 -10.23 -21.64 8.79
CA ALA A 402 -10.79 -22.67 9.66
C ALA A 402 -12.15 -23.23 9.18
N SER A 403 -12.89 -22.47 8.38
CA SER A 403 -14.17 -22.89 7.81
C SER A 403 -14.56 -22.01 6.63
N ARG A 404 -15.54 -22.47 5.83
CA ARG A 404 -16.19 -21.64 4.78
C ARG A 404 -16.70 -20.31 5.34
N LEU A 405 -17.29 -20.33 6.54
CA LEU A 405 -17.79 -19.12 7.19
C LEU A 405 -16.67 -18.12 7.47
N HIS A 406 -15.53 -18.60 7.98
CA HIS A 406 -14.36 -17.76 8.24
C HIS A 406 -13.82 -17.13 6.94
N LEU A 407 -13.79 -17.90 5.84
CA LEU A 407 -13.42 -17.39 4.52
C LEU A 407 -14.38 -16.30 4.03
N LEU A 408 -15.69 -16.49 4.15
CA LEU A 408 -16.68 -15.50 3.74
C LEU A 408 -16.59 -14.21 4.55
N GLU A 409 -16.41 -14.31 5.88
CA GLU A 409 -16.24 -13.15 6.74
C GLU A 409 -14.94 -12.40 6.41
N PHE A 410 -13.87 -13.12 6.09
CA PHE A 410 -12.62 -12.53 5.63
C PHE A 410 -12.80 -11.79 4.29
N GLU A 411 -13.42 -12.44 3.30
CA GLU A 411 -13.75 -11.85 2.00
C GLU A 411 -14.61 -10.57 2.14
N ALA A 412 -15.58 -10.59 3.05
CA ALA A 412 -16.42 -9.43 3.33
C ALA A 412 -15.63 -8.32 4.05
N GLY A 413 -14.74 -8.68 4.97
CA GLY A 413 -13.85 -7.75 5.68
C GLY A 413 -12.91 -6.98 4.75
N ILE A 414 -12.23 -7.66 3.82
CA ILE A 414 -11.35 -7.01 2.83
C ILE A 414 -12.14 -6.09 1.87
N ARG A 415 -13.39 -6.44 1.55
CA ARG A 415 -14.25 -5.59 0.71
C ARG A 415 -14.70 -4.32 1.43
N LEU A 416 -15.10 -4.44 2.70
CA LEU A 416 -15.40 -3.27 3.52
C LEU A 416 -14.20 -2.34 3.64
N GLU A 417 -13.02 -2.93 3.82
CA GLU A 417 -11.78 -2.18 3.91
C GLU A 417 -11.50 -1.40 2.62
N ALA A 418 -11.66 -2.05 1.47
CA ALA A 418 -11.54 -1.43 0.15
C ALA A 418 -12.61 -0.36 -0.09
N ASP A 419 -13.85 -0.57 0.38
CA ASP A 419 -14.91 0.45 0.35
C ASP A 419 -14.50 1.70 1.15
N VAL A 420 -13.91 1.53 2.34
CA VAL A 420 -13.41 2.65 3.15
C VAL A 420 -12.21 3.33 2.49
N ASP A 421 -11.29 2.59 1.87
CA ASP A 421 -10.18 3.18 1.10
C ASP A 421 -10.69 4.00 -0.08
N ASN A 422 -11.61 3.46 -0.87
CA ASN A 422 -12.22 4.17 -2.00
C ASN A 422 -12.90 5.49 -1.58
N ILE A 423 -13.52 5.51 -0.40
CA ILE A 423 -14.10 6.74 0.17
C ILE A 423 -13.01 7.79 0.45
N LEU A 424 -11.92 7.38 1.10
CA LEU A 424 -10.83 8.28 1.50
C LEU A 424 -9.93 8.72 0.33
N GLU A 425 -9.79 7.88 -0.71
CA GLU A 425 -8.96 8.13 -1.90
C GLU A 425 -9.70 8.83 -3.04
N SER A 426 -11.04 8.86 -3.00
CA SER A 426 -11.84 9.64 -3.95
C SER A 426 -11.34 11.09 -3.97
N SER A 427 -11.15 11.68 -5.16
CA SER A 427 -10.39 12.92 -5.38
C SER A 427 -11.07 14.21 -4.86
N GLY A 428 -11.45 14.22 -3.58
CA GLY A 428 -12.06 15.33 -2.85
C GLY A 428 -11.98 15.09 -1.34
N VAL A 429 -12.23 16.14 -0.55
CA VAL A 429 -12.42 15.98 0.90
C VAL A 429 -13.69 15.15 1.12
N PRO A 430 -13.64 14.04 1.89
CA PRO A 430 -14.83 13.21 2.13
C PRO A 430 -15.98 14.05 2.69
N ASN A 431 -17.20 13.85 2.18
CA ASN A 431 -18.38 14.54 2.68
C ASN A 431 -18.79 13.99 4.05
N GLU A 432 -19.67 14.69 4.77
CA GLU A 432 -20.16 14.20 6.07
C GLU A 432 -20.91 12.87 5.96
N GLU A 433 -21.61 12.63 4.84
CA GLU A 433 -22.25 11.33 4.55
C GLU A 433 -21.21 10.21 4.39
N ASP A 434 -20.08 10.51 3.74
CA ASP A 434 -18.97 9.58 3.55
C ASP A 434 -18.29 9.27 4.89
N LEU A 435 -18.05 10.30 5.71
CA LEU A 435 -17.52 10.14 7.07
C LEU A 435 -18.47 9.34 7.96
N GLN A 436 -19.78 9.57 7.85
CA GLN A 436 -20.78 8.80 8.59
C GLN A 436 -20.80 7.34 8.16
N ARG A 437 -20.69 7.06 6.86
CA ARG A 437 -20.58 5.68 6.35
C ARG A 437 -19.37 4.94 6.92
N ILE A 438 -18.21 5.60 7.04
CA ILE A 438 -17.03 5.01 7.69
C ILE A 438 -17.33 4.67 9.16
N MET A 439 -18.01 5.57 9.87
CA MET A 439 -18.39 5.33 11.26
C MET A 439 -19.42 4.20 11.41
N ASP A 440 -20.41 4.11 10.52
CA ASP A 440 -21.39 3.02 10.52
C ASP A 440 -20.72 1.66 10.32
N ILE A 441 -19.75 1.58 9.39
CA ILE A 441 -18.93 0.38 9.19
C ILE A 441 -18.13 0.07 10.46
N PHE A 442 -17.53 1.08 11.09
CA PHE A 442 -16.79 0.92 12.35
C PHE A 442 -17.66 0.33 13.46
N GLU A 443 -18.85 0.88 13.72
CA GLU A 443 -19.75 0.38 14.78
C GLU A 443 -20.17 -1.08 14.53
N MET A 444 -20.30 -1.45 13.26
CA MET A 444 -20.64 -2.82 12.87
C MET A 444 -19.48 -3.80 13.13
N VAL A 445 -18.24 -3.46 12.77
CA VAL A 445 -17.09 -4.38 12.87
C VAL A 445 -16.45 -4.41 14.25
N TYR A 446 -16.58 -3.35 15.05
CA TYR A 446 -15.86 -3.18 16.31
C TYR A 446 -16.15 -4.25 17.38
N PRO A 447 -17.42 -4.66 17.64
CA PRO A 447 -17.70 -5.73 18.59
C PRO A 447 -17.10 -7.08 18.16
N ARG A 448 -17.16 -7.36 16.85
CA ARG A 448 -16.61 -8.59 16.25
C ARG A 448 -15.09 -8.61 16.29
N TRP A 449 -14.45 -7.46 16.05
CA TRP A 449 -13.01 -7.28 16.22
C TRP A 449 -12.56 -7.61 17.65
N LYS A 450 -13.26 -7.12 18.68
CA LYS A 450 -12.94 -7.45 20.09
C LYS A 450 -12.99 -8.95 20.37
N GLN A 451 -13.98 -9.64 19.81
CA GLN A 451 -14.08 -11.09 19.94
C GLN A 451 -12.86 -11.79 19.32
N TYR A 452 -12.50 -11.43 18.09
CA TYR A 452 -11.35 -12.02 17.41
C TYR A 452 -10.01 -11.73 18.08
N VAL A 453 -9.82 -10.54 18.65
CA VAL A 453 -8.61 -10.22 19.44
C VAL A 453 -8.48 -11.18 20.62
N ASN A 454 -9.58 -11.50 21.30
CA ASN A 454 -9.56 -12.46 22.41
C ASN A 454 -9.28 -13.90 21.93
N GLU A 455 -9.96 -14.35 20.88
CA GLU A 455 -9.80 -15.69 20.31
C GLU A 455 -8.38 -15.92 19.77
N GLU A 456 -7.83 -14.98 19.00
CA GLU A 456 -6.44 -15.07 18.51
C GLU A 456 -5.43 -14.93 19.64
N GLY A 457 -5.75 -14.18 20.69
CA GLY A 457 -4.94 -14.10 21.89
C GLY A 457 -4.84 -15.46 22.62
N GLU A 458 -5.90 -16.26 22.60
CA GLU A 458 -5.88 -17.63 23.10
C GLU A 458 -5.06 -18.57 22.19
N LYS A 459 -5.22 -18.45 20.87
CA LYS A 459 -4.45 -19.24 19.90
C LYS A 459 -2.94 -18.96 19.98
N GLU A 460 -2.54 -17.71 20.17
CA GLU A 460 -1.12 -17.34 20.38
C GLU A 460 -0.53 -18.01 21.62
N ARG A 461 -1.32 -18.25 22.67
CA ARG A 461 -0.84 -18.89 23.88
C ARG A 461 -0.81 -20.42 23.81
N MET A 462 -1.68 -21.02 22.99
CA MET A 462 -2.00 -22.45 23.09
C MET A 462 -1.75 -23.26 21.81
N VAL A 463 -1.73 -22.61 20.65
CA VAL A 463 -1.75 -23.28 19.34
C VAL A 463 -0.51 -22.99 18.52
N TYR A 464 -0.08 -21.72 18.45
CA TYR A 464 1.08 -21.36 17.62
C TYR A 464 2.39 -21.67 18.37
N GLU A 465 3.14 -22.66 17.88
CA GLU A 465 4.43 -23.07 18.49
C GLU A 465 5.64 -22.38 17.84
N MET A 466 5.60 -22.15 16.52
CA MET A 466 6.75 -21.70 15.72
C MET A 466 6.59 -20.28 15.15
N GLY A 467 5.86 -19.40 15.85
CA GLY A 467 5.62 -18.02 15.39
C GLY A 467 4.73 -17.89 14.14
N GLU A 468 4.09 -18.99 13.73
CA GLU A 468 3.19 -19.07 12.57
C GLU A 468 2.03 -18.07 12.64
N GLY A 469 1.59 -17.74 13.87
CA GLY A 469 0.52 -16.81 14.14
C GLY A 469 0.75 -15.43 13.52
N ALA A 470 1.99 -14.96 13.44
CA ALA A 470 2.28 -13.63 12.91
C ALA A 470 1.84 -13.47 11.44
N TYR A 471 2.18 -14.44 10.58
CA TYR A 471 1.77 -14.42 9.18
C TYR A 471 0.30 -14.81 8.99
N LEU A 472 -0.16 -15.85 9.69
CA LEU A 472 -1.52 -16.38 9.55
C LEU A 472 -2.60 -15.38 9.98
N ARG A 473 -2.33 -14.54 10.97
CA ARG A 473 -3.25 -13.48 11.43
C ARG A 473 -3.67 -12.52 10.32
N ARG A 474 -2.90 -12.40 9.24
CA ARG A 474 -3.28 -11.57 8.07
C ARG A 474 -4.50 -12.09 7.32
N PHE A 475 -4.82 -13.37 7.45
CA PHE A 475 -6.00 -14.01 6.87
C PHE A 475 -7.19 -14.06 7.82
N ASN A 476 -7.05 -13.48 9.02
CA ASN A 476 -8.14 -13.33 9.97
C ASN A 476 -8.90 -12.02 9.65
N PRO A 477 -10.25 -12.01 9.66
CA PRO A 477 -11.05 -10.79 9.44
C PRO A 477 -10.65 -9.60 10.32
N ALA A 478 -10.19 -9.85 11.54
CA ALA A 478 -9.74 -8.81 12.47
C ALA A 478 -8.53 -8.01 11.95
N HIS A 479 -7.73 -8.57 11.05
CA HIS A 479 -6.65 -7.83 10.39
C HIS A 479 -7.20 -6.66 9.56
N SER A 480 -8.23 -6.90 8.74
CA SER A 480 -8.91 -5.86 7.97
C SER A 480 -9.73 -4.93 8.87
N TYR A 481 -10.41 -5.46 9.88
CA TYR A 481 -11.14 -4.63 10.84
C TYR A 481 -10.22 -3.67 11.58
N THR A 482 -9.01 -4.08 11.95
CA THR A 482 -8.04 -3.17 12.59
C THR A 482 -7.67 -2.00 11.66
N ARG A 483 -7.52 -2.22 10.35
CA ARG A 483 -7.28 -1.13 9.38
C ARG A 483 -8.48 -0.19 9.30
N ILE A 484 -9.70 -0.73 9.26
CA ILE A 484 -10.94 0.06 9.28
C ILE A 484 -11.02 0.91 10.55
N ILE A 485 -10.73 0.32 11.72
CA ILE A 485 -10.73 1.00 13.02
C ILE A 485 -9.72 2.17 13.04
N VAL A 486 -8.50 1.96 12.53
CA VAL A 486 -7.48 3.02 12.42
C VAL A 486 -7.95 4.15 11.49
N LYS A 487 -8.66 3.84 10.40
CA LYS A 487 -9.23 4.85 9.50
C LYS A 487 -10.42 5.59 10.15
N ALA A 488 -11.27 4.89 10.91
CA ALA A 488 -12.35 5.51 11.67
C ALA A 488 -11.84 6.45 12.77
N MET A 489 -10.71 6.11 13.40
CA MET A 489 -10.03 6.99 14.36
C MET A 489 -9.64 8.35 13.74
N TRP A 490 -9.22 8.38 12.47
CA TRP A 490 -8.98 9.64 11.76
C TRP A 490 -10.25 10.49 11.63
N VAL A 491 -11.41 9.85 11.40
CA VAL A 491 -12.72 10.54 11.37
C VAL A 491 -13.06 11.13 12.75
N MET A 492 -12.85 10.37 13.84
CA MET A 492 -13.04 10.84 15.21
C MET A 492 -12.20 12.09 15.50
N GLY A 493 -10.93 12.09 15.06
CA GLY A 493 -10.03 13.24 15.17
C GLY A 493 -10.55 14.48 14.42
N ARG A 494 -11.13 14.31 13.22
CA ARG A 494 -11.76 15.42 12.47
C ARG A 494 -13.00 15.97 13.15
N ARG A 495 -13.81 15.10 13.77
CA ARG A 495 -14.99 15.46 14.56
C ARG A 495 -14.63 16.03 15.94
N LYS A 496 -13.33 16.08 16.28
CA LYS A 496 -12.81 16.54 17.58
C LYS A 496 -13.28 15.67 18.75
N GLU A 497 -13.65 14.43 18.48
CA GLU A 497 -14.02 13.42 19.48
C GLU A 497 -12.76 12.83 20.14
N TYR A 498 -11.87 13.68 20.64
CA TYR A 498 -10.53 13.27 21.05
C TYR A 498 -10.51 12.28 22.21
N ALA A 499 -11.49 12.32 23.12
CA ALA A 499 -11.60 11.34 24.21
C ALA A 499 -11.88 9.93 23.68
N ARG A 500 -12.76 9.83 22.67
CA ARG A 500 -13.08 8.57 22.00
C ARG A 500 -11.88 8.06 21.21
N GLU A 501 -11.20 8.96 20.51
CA GLU A 501 -9.95 8.69 19.78
C GLU A 501 -8.85 8.15 20.72
N HIS A 502 -8.68 8.80 21.88
CA HIS A 502 -7.69 8.39 22.89
C HIS A 502 -8.01 7.00 23.47
N GLY A 503 -9.25 6.75 23.89
CA GLY A 503 -9.67 5.44 24.41
C GLY A 503 -9.46 4.31 23.39
N LEU A 504 -9.76 4.56 22.10
CA LEU A 504 -9.51 3.58 21.05
C LEU A 504 -8.02 3.32 20.81
N LEU A 505 -7.17 4.34 20.91
CA LEU A 505 -5.71 4.17 20.86
C LEU A 505 -5.17 3.33 22.02
N GLU A 506 -5.78 3.41 23.21
CA GLU A 506 -5.40 2.55 24.33
C GLU A 506 -5.73 1.09 24.00
N GLU A 507 -6.94 0.80 23.52
CA GLU A 507 -7.32 -0.56 23.13
C GLU A 507 -6.44 -1.13 21.99
N LEU A 508 -6.09 -0.30 21.00
CA LEU A 508 -5.19 -0.69 19.91
C LEU A 508 -3.75 -0.96 20.40
N LEU A 509 -3.27 -0.21 21.39
CA LEU A 509 -1.94 -0.40 21.99
C LEU A 509 -1.90 -1.57 22.98
N ASP A 510 -3.02 -1.91 23.61
CA ASP A 510 -3.14 -3.04 24.54
C ASP A 510 -3.08 -4.39 23.82
N GLN A 511 -3.67 -4.48 22.63
CA GLN A 511 -3.52 -5.67 21.78
C GLN A 511 -2.13 -5.72 21.12
N LYS A 512 -1.57 -6.92 21.00
CA LYS A 512 -0.24 -7.17 20.42
C LYS A 512 -0.27 -8.21 19.29
N LEU A 513 -1.37 -8.27 18.57
CA LEU A 513 -1.63 -9.34 17.57
C LEU A 513 -1.69 -8.79 16.15
N PHE A 514 -2.36 -7.66 15.96
CA PHE A 514 -2.64 -7.08 14.66
C PHE A 514 -1.92 -5.74 14.49
N HIS A 515 -1.34 -5.52 13.30
CA HIS A 515 -0.69 -4.26 12.88
C HIS A 515 0.42 -3.78 13.82
N LEU A 516 1.31 -4.68 14.25
CA LEU A 516 2.42 -4.38 15.16
C LEU A 516 3.31 -3.26 14.63
N SER A 517 3.50 -3.18 13.31
CA SER A 517 4.27 -2.12 12.66
C SER A 517 3.76 -0.70 12.95
N ARG A 518 2.45 -0.55 13.20
CA ARG A 518 1.81 0.76 13.37
C ARG A 518 1.87 1.29 14.79
N ARG A 519 2.35 0.50 15.76
CA ARG A 519 2.39 0.89 17.19
C ARG A 519 3.12 2.20 17.43
N GLY A 520 4.24 2.44 16.74
CA GLY A 520 4.97 3.70 16.86
C GLY A 520 4.13 4.91 16.43
N SER A 521 3.36 4.79 15.35
CA SER A 521 2.41 5.84 14.93
C SER A 521 1.27 6.06 15.94
N TRP A 522 0.77 4.98 16.55
CA TRP A 522 -0.25 5.05 17.60
C TRP A 522 0.27 5.74 18.85
N TYR A 523 1.50 5.42 19.30
CA TYR A 523 2.16 6.11 20.41
C TYR A 523 2.37 7.60 20.12
N GLN A 524 2.85 7.94 18.91
CA GLN A 524 3.04 9.33 18.50
C GLN A 524 1.71 10.11 18.54
N ARG A 525 0.62 9.51 18.04
CA ARG A 525 -0.71 10.11 18.07
C ARG A 525 -1.25 10.23 19.50
N LYS A 526 -1.14 9.18 20.32
CA LYS A 526 -1.55 9.18 21.73
C LYS A 526 -0.83 10.27 22.53
N ALA A 527 0.50 10.35 22.43
CA ALA A 527 1.28 11.38 23.11
C ALA A 527 0.93 12.81 22.65
N LEU A 528 0.55 12.98 21.37
CA LEU A 528 0.05 14.26 20.85
C LEU A 528 -1.31 14.63 21.45
N LEU A 529 -2.24 13.67 21.51
CA LEU A 529 -3.55 13.85 22.14
C LEU A 529 -3.44 14.23 23.61
N GLU A 530 -2.59 13.51 24.35
CA GLU A 530 -2.29 13.75 25.75
C GLU A 530 -1.66 15.14 25.98
N GLU A 531 -0.73 15.57 25.13
CA GLU A 531 -0.09 16.88 25.28
C GLU A 531 -1.05 18.05 25.01
N HIS A 532 -1.90 17.94 23.98
CA HIS A 532 -2.62 19.10 23.42
C HIS A 532 -4.12 19.13 23.68
N TYR A 533 -4.81 17.98 23.72
CA TYR A 533 -6.28 17.94 23.69
C TYR A 533 -6.90 17.36 24.96
N MET A 534 -6.31 16.32 25.56
CA MET A 534 -6.81 15.73 26.81
C MET A 534 -6.95 16.73 27.98
N PRO A 535 -6.08 17.75 28.15
CA PRO A 535 -6.25 18.73 29.21
C PRO A 535 -7.56 19.55 29.13
N THR A 536 -8.17 19.64 27.95
CA THR A 536 -9.41 20.39 27.70
C THR A 536 -10.65 19.53 27.59
N VAL A 537 -10.50 18.24 27.32
CA VAL A 537 -11.64 17.33 27.07
C VAL A 537 -12.07 16.59 28.34
N CYS A 538 -11.13 16.28 29.24
CA CYS A 538 -11.44 15.72 30.56
C CYS A 538 -11.89 16.84 31.51
N ASP A 539 -13.13 17.30 31.34
CA ASP A 539 -13.85 18.06 32.36
C ASP A 539 -14.54 17.07 33.31
N ASP A 540 -13.78 16.58 34.29
CA ASP A 540 -14.42 16.13 35.53
C ASP A 540 -14.88 17.38 36.27
N GLU A 541 -16.19 17.49 36.49
CA GLU A 541 -16.80 18.56 37.30
C GLU A 541 -16.31 18.47 38.74
N GLY A 542 -15.15 19.09 39.03
CA GLY A 542 -14.68 19.32 40.38
C GLY A 542 -13.21 19.01 40.60
N SER A 543 -12.45 20.06 40.91
CA SER A 543 -11.13 20.06 41.58
C SER A 543 -9.87 19.90 40.70
N GLY A 544 -9.51 20.96 39.98
CA GLY A 544 -8.14 21.13 39.51
C GLY A 544 -7.91 22.40 38.71
N ASP A 545 -6.90 23.18 39.08
CA ASP A 545 -6.37 24.27 38.26
C ASP A 545 -5.98 23.72 36.86
N LEU A 546 -6.42 24.40 35.80
CA LEU A 546 -6.18 23.97 34.41
C LEU A 546 -4.68 23.78 34.13
N GLU A 547 -3.83 24.58 34.79
CA GLU A 547 -2.39 24.48 34.67
C GLU A 547 -1.83 23.19 35.30
N GLN A 548 -2.39 22.75 36.43
CA GLN A 548 -2.03 21.47 37.06
C GLN A 548 -2.46 20.29 36.19
N ARG A 549 -3.65 20.34 35.59
CA ARG A 549 -4.12 19.33 34.62
C ARG A 549 -3.21 19.25 33.40
N ARG A 550 -2.87 20.39 32.78
CA ARG A 550 -1.90 20.44 31.66
C ARG A 550 -0.55 19.85 32.05
N LYS A 551 -0.08 20.09 33.28
CA LYS A 551 1.17 19.51 33.78
C LYS A 551 1.08 18.01 34.00
N GLN A 552 -0.04 17.51 34.52
CA GLN A 552 -0.30 16.07 34.69
C GLN A 552 -0.31 15.36 33.33
N TRP A 553 -1.08 15.85 32.37
CA TRP A 553 -1.15 15.26 31.03
C TRP A 553 0.18 15.31 30.27
N LYS A 554 0.98 16.37 30.45
CA LYS A 554 2.37 16.39 29.91
C LYS A 554 3.26 15.32 30.53
N ARG A 555 3.04 14.93 31.80
CA ARG A 555 3.75 13.81 32.41
C ARG A 555 3.27 12.48 31.83
N ILE A 556 1.97 12.32 31.64
CA ILE A 556 1.39 11.14 30.98
C ILE A 556 1.97 11.00 29.56
N ALA A 557 1.98 12.08 28.78
CA ALA A 557 2.58 12.10 27.44
C ALA A 557 4.07 11.74 27.44
N ALA A 558 4.83 12.20 28.45
CA ALA A 558 6.24 11.83 28.61
C ALA A 558 6.40 10.33 28.91
N THR A 559 5.58 9.78 29.82
CA THR A 559 5.53 8.35 30.11
C THR A 559 5.12 7.54 28.88
N THR A 560 4.16 8.01 28.08
CA THR A 560 3.77 7.38 26.82
C THR A 560 4.95 7.32 25.84
N CYS A 561 5.73 8.39 25.70
CA CYS A 561 6.95 8.37 24.88
C CYS A 561 8.02 7.42 25.43
N GLU A 562 8.20 7.34 26.74
CA GLU A 562 9.13 6.41 27.38
C GLU A 562 8.73 4.95 27.15
N THR A 563 7.46 4.61 27.38
CA THR A 563 6.89 3.29 27.11
C THR A 563 7.06 2.91 25.63
N ALA A 564 6.83 3.86 24.72
CA ALA A 564 7.01 3.63 23.29
C ALA A 564 8.46 3.29 22.91
N LEU A 565 9.45 3.93 23.53
CA LEU A 565 10.87 3.66 23.29
C LEU A 565 11.34 2.33 23.92
N GLN A 566 10.61 1.83 24.93
CA GLN A 566 10.87 0.53 25.56
C GLN A 566 10.08 -0.61 24.90
N ASP A 567 9.07 -0.30 24.08
CA ASP A 567 8.27 -1.30 23.37
C ASP A 567 9.14 -1.97 22.26
N PRO A 568 9.37 -3.30 22.32
CA PRO A 568 10.16 -4.01 21.31
C PRO A 568 9.54 -3.94 19.91
N ASP A 569 8.22 -3.78 19.82
CA ASP A 569 7.47 -3.72 18.56
C ASP A 569 7.38 -2.30 18.02
N CYS A 570 7.88 -1.29 18.74
CA CYS A 570 7.98 0.07 18.22
C CYS A 570 9.16 0.17 17.24
N HIS A 571 8.83 0.25 15.95
CA HIS A 571 9.81 0.38 14.86
C HIS A 571 10.77 1.56 15.05
N LEU A 572 12.03 1.35 14.67
CA LEU A 572 13.13 2.32 14.89
C LEU A 572 12.86 3.68 14.23
N ILE A 573 12.10 3.68 13.15
CA ILE A 573 11.71 4.90 12.41
C ILE A 573 10.98 5.93 13.29
N HIS A 574 10.20 5.48 14.28
CA HIS A 574 9.41 6.37 15.13
C HIS A 574 10.23 6.90 16.32
N HIS A 575 11.38 6.29 16.61
CA HIS A 575 12.18 6.61 17.79
C HIS A 575 12.66 8.06 17.75
N TYR A 576 13.08 8.58 16.60
CA TYR A 576 13.55 9.95 16.48
C TYR A 576 12.53 10.98 16.97
N ASP A 577 11.29 10.92 16.47
CA ASP A 577 10.24 11.87 16.84
C ASP A 577 9.76 11.68 18.29
N LEU A 578 9.73 10.44 18.77
CA LEU A 578 9.42 10.13 20.17
C LEU A 578 10.49 10.69 21.12
N GLN A 579 11.77 10.49 20.82
CA GLN A 579 12.90 11.05 21.58
C GLN A 579 12.87 12.58 21.57
N LYS A 580 12.64 13.19 20.40
CA LYS A 580 12.52 14.65 20.24
C LYS A 580 11.37 15.20 21.07
N ARG A 581 10.20 14.55 21.05
CA ARG A 581 9.04 14.94 21.87
C ARG A 581 9.33 14.77 23.35
N LEU A 582 9.95 13.67 23.77
CA LEU A 582 10.32 13.43 25.15
C LEU A 582 11.23 14.54 25.69
N ILE A 583 12.34 14.85 25.00
CA ILE A 583 13.25 15.95 25.39
C ILE A 583 12.48 17.28 25.52
N LYS A 584 11.57 17.58 24.58
CA LYS A 584 10.74 18.80 24.61
C LYS A 584 9.82 18.81 25.84
N LEU A 585 9.18 17.70 26.16
CA LEU A 585 8.29 17.56 27.31
C LEU A 585 9.05 17.68 28.64
N GLU A 586 10.21 17.05 28.77
CA GLU A 586 11.05 17.14 29.97
C GLU A 586 11.52 18.57 30.25
N ARG A 587 11.90 19.30 29.20
CA ARG A 587 12.23 20.73 29.28
C ARG A 587 11.03 21.55 29.74
N LYS A 588 9.84 21.32 29.16
CA LYS A 588 8.58 21.98 29.55
C LYS A 588 8.18 21.66 31.00
N LEU A 589 8.44 20.45 31.47
CA LEU A 589 8.17 20.00 32.84
C LEU A 589 9.23 20.48 33.86
N ARG A 590 10.32 21.11 33.38
CA ARG A 590 11.46 21.56 34.18
C ARG A 590 12.08 20.44 35.01
N ILE A 591 12.20 19.25 34.40
CA ILE A 591 12.89 18.11 35.03
C ILE A 591 14.37 18.46 35.19
N PRO A 592 15.00 18.24 36.37
CA PRO A 592 16.43 18.49 36.55
C PRO A 592 17.27 17.73 35.52
N ARG A 593 18.32 18.36 34.96
CA ARG A 593 19.17 17.79 33.89
C ARG A 593 19.71 16.38 34.19
N ARG A 594 19.95 16.05 35.47
CA ARG A 594 20.40 14.71 35.92
C ARG A 594 19.35 13.60 35.81
N LEU A 595 18.07 13.97 35.69
CA LEU A 595 16.92 13.08 35.54
C LEU A 595 16.33 13.14 34.13
N GLN A 596 16.87 14.00 33.25
CA GLN A 596 16.46 14.05 31.86
C GLN A 596 17.08 12.88 31.11
N HIS A 597 16.37 12.36 30.13
CA HIS A 597 16.90 11.32 29.25
C HIS A 597 18.03 11.90 28.40
N ASP A 598 19.15 11.17 28.34
CA ASP A 598 20.29 11.51 27.47
C ASP A 598 20.34 10.55 26.28
N PHE A 599 19.99 11.08 25.11
CA PHE A 599 20.07 10.36 23.84
C PHE A 599 21.38 10.60 23.11
N GLY A 600 22.48 10.98 23.78
CA GLY A 600 23.79 11.23 23.15
C GLY A 600 24.39 10.05 22.37
N HIS A 601 23.85 8.83 22.54
CA HIS A 601 24.16 7.66 21.72
C HIS A 601 23.49 7.68 20.33
N VAL A 602 22.44 8.50 20.16
CA VAL A 602 21.75 8.80 18.90
C VAL A 602 22.12 10.21 18.48
N ARG A 603 22.73 10.37 17.29
CA ARG A 603 23.02 11.71 16.77
C ARG A 603 21.73 12.32 16.22
N LEU A 604 21.07 13.14 17.02
CA LEU A 604 20.00 14.03 16.56
C LEU A 604 20.63 15.23 15.83
N ALA A 605 21.38 14.99 14.76
CA ALA A 605 22.08 16.01 13.97
C ALA A 605 21.32 16.32 12.67
N GLU A 606 21.39 17.57 12.24
CA GLU A 606 20.88 17.99 10.93
C GLU A 606 21.83 17.50 9.82
N PRO A 607 21.32 17.18 8.62
CA PRO A 607 22.15 16.80 7.48
C PRO A 607 23.08 17.94 7.08
N ILE A 608 24.25 17.60 6.53
CA ILE A 608 25.24 18.59 6.06
C ILE A 608 24.74 19.18 4.74
N GLU A 609 24.68 20.51 4.63
CA GLU A 609 24.36 21.15 3.36
C GLU A 609 25.62 21.30 2.49
N ILE A 610 25.57 20.78 1.26
CA ILE A 610 26.63 20.87 0.27
C ILE A 610 26.05 21.49 -1.00
N ASN A 611 26.73 22.48 -1.56
CA ASN A 611 26.33 23.10 -2.82
C ASN A 611 27.28 22.64 -3.93
N VAL A 612 26.74 22.08 -5.00
CA VAL A 612 27.49 21.66 -6.18
C VAL A 612 27.07 22.53 -7.37
N GLU A 613 28.03 23.20 -7.97
CA GLU A 613 27.82 24.07 -9.12
C GLU A 613 28.08 23.32 -10.44
N GLY A 614 27.20 23.50 -11.42
CA GLY A 614 27.34 22.92 -12.75
C GLY A 614 26.66 23.71 -13.86
N ILE A 615 26.76 23.21 -15.09
CA ILE A 615 26.15 23.82 -16.28
C ILE A 615 24.86 23.09 -16.62
N GLN A 616 23.73 23.78 -16.54
CA GLN A 616 22.42 23.22 -16.88
C GLN A 616 22.13 23.41 -18.38
N LEU A 617 21.72 22.34 -19.05
CA LEU A 617 21.30 22.37 -20.45
C LEU A 617 19.78 22.49 -20.53
N LYS A 618 19.28 23.61 -21.05
CA LYS A 618 17.85 23.81 -21.32
C LYS A 618 17.58 23.59 -22.81
N ARG A 619 16.76 22.60 -23.12
CA ARG A 619 16.26 22.43 -24.48
C ARG A 619 15.11 23.39 -24.74
N SER A 620 15.15 24.12 -25.85
CA SER A 620 14.07 25.01 -26.24
C SER A 620 12.80 24.18 -26.45
N PRO A 621 11.67 24.51 -25.79
CA PRO A 621 10.48 23.68 -25.88
C PRO A 621 9.94 23.73 -27.31
N SER A 622 9.80 22.58 -27.98
CA SER A 622 8.96 22.47 -29.17
C SER A 622 7.52 22.80 -28.77
N LEU A 623 7.11 24.04 -28.97
CA LEU A 623 5.83 24.60 -28.54
C LEU A 623 4.64 23.87 -29.21
N LYS A 624 3.93 23.03 -28.45
CA LYS A 624 2.47 22.91 -28.56
C LYS A 624 1.86 23.71 -27.41
N PRO A 625 1.21 24.87 -27.65
CA PRO A 625 0.64 25.68 -26.58
C PRO A 625 -0.59 24.96 -26.00
N GLY A 626 -0.49 24.48 -24.74
CA GLY A 626 -1.66 23.97 -24.00
C GLY A 626 -1.40 22.87 -22.97
N THR A 627 -0.24 22.21 -22.98
CA THR A 627 0.10 21.17 -21.99
C THR A 627 0.86 21.78 -20.82
N GLN A 628 0.35 21.63 -19.59
CA GLN A 628 1.14 21.90 -18.38
C GLN A 628 2.38 21.00 -18.44
N GLN A 629 3.57 21.60 -18.35
CA GLN A 629 4.83 20.86 -18.31
C GLN A 629 4.80 19.93 -17.08
N ALA A 630 4.82 18.62 -17.32
CA ALA A 630 5.31 17.69 -16.31
C ALA A 630 6.74 18.10 -15.94
N SER A 631 7.13 17.94 -14.67
CA SER A 631 8.48 18.24 -14.20
C SER A 631 9.50 17.42 -15.02
N THR A 632 10.11 18.03 -16.04
CA THR A 632 11.09 17.35 -16.89
C THR A 632 12.39 17.21 -16.12
N LYS A 633 12.98 15.99 -16.08
CA LYS A 633 14.31 15.77 -15.50
C LYS A 633 15.30 16.78 -16.08
N THR A 634 16.03 17.48 -15.22
CA THR A 634 17.02 18.48 -15.63
C THR A 634 18.24 17.80 -16.23
N VAL A 635 18.72 18.30 -17.37
CA VAL A 635 19.92 17.80 -18.05
C VAL A 635 21.09 18.71 -17.72
N TRP A 636 22.24 18.12 -17.40
CA TRP A 636 23.46 18.82 -16.98
C TRP A 636 24.65 18.37 -17.81
N LEU A 637 25.71 19.18 -17.85
CA LEU A 637 26.98 18.82 -18.48
C LEU A 637 27.93 18.25 -17.44
N ASP A 638 28.49 17.08 -17.71
CA ASP A 638 29.52 16.47 -16.86
C ASP A 638 30.90 17.01 -17.21
N GLU A 639 31.29 18.12 -16.57
CA GLU A 639 32.59 18.77 -16.81
C GLU A 639 33.79 17.94 -16.33
N LEU A 640 33.57 16.94 -15.46
CA LEU A 640 34.65 16.31 -14.68
C LEU A 640 34.96 14.87 -15.10
N ASP A 641 34.03 14.15 -15.75
CA ASP A 641 34.26 12.77 -16.19
C ASP A 641 34.06 12.63 -17.71
N THR A 642 32.82 12.54 -18.20
CA THR A 642 32.54 12.19 -19.60
C THR A 642 32.58 13.35 -20.59
N GLY A 643 32.44 14.61 -20.14
CA GLY A 643 32.29 15.78 -21.01
C GLY A 643 30.95 15.82 -21.76
N GLY A 644 30.02 14.90 -21.46
CA GLY A 644 28.73 14.73 -22.13
C GLY A 644 27.53 15.20 -21.30
N GLU A 645 26.33 15.01 -21.87
CA GLU A 645 25.08 15.27 -21.16
C GLU A 645 24.83 14.17 -20.10
N CYS A 646 24.48 14.56 -18.88
CA CYS A 646 24.23 13.68 -17.75
C CYS A 646 23.03 14.16 -16.92
N SER A 647 22.61 13.33 -15.95
CA SER A 647 21.61 13.72 -14.96
C SER A 647 22.23 14.57 -13.85
N VAL A 648 21.40 15.21 -13.03
CA VAL A 648 21.89 16.04 -11.91
C VAL A 648 22.65 15.20 -10.88
N GLU A 649 22.21 13.96 -10.66
CA GLU A 649 22.79 13.02 -9.71
C GLU A 649 24.17 12.54 -10.18
N GLU A 650 24.32 12.24 -11.48
CA GLU A 650 25.63 11.84 -12.03
C GLU A 650 26.62 13.01 -12.03
N MET A 651 26.19 14.23 -12.33
CA MET A 651 27.01 15.43 -12.20
C MET A 651 27.53 15.60 -10.76
N CYS A 652 26.65 15.47 -9.77
CA CYS A 652 27.04 15.49 -8.35
C CYS A 652 27.98 14.34 -8.00
N LEU A 653 27.76 13.14 -8.55
CA LEU A 653 28.61 11.98 -8.34
C LEU A 653 30.03 12.21 -8.90
N SER A 654 30.18 12.77 -10.10
CA SER A 654 31.46 13.17 -10.69
C SER A 654 32.19 14.21 -9.84
N HIS A 655 31.46 15.16 -9.24
CA HIS A 655 32.04 16.11 -8.28
C HIS A 655 32.62 15.39 -7.04
N PHE A 656 31.88 14.45 -6.45
CA PHE A 656 32.39 13.67 -5.31
C PHE A 656 33.56 12.75 -5.70
N ARG A 657 33.54 12.16 -6.90
CA ARG A 657 34.68 11.38 -7.44
C ARG A 657 35.95 12.22 -7.53
N SER A 658 35.85 13.48 -7.95
CA SER A 658 37.00 14.41 -7.99
C SER A 658 37.61 14.69 -6.61
N GLN A 659 36.85 14.48 -5.53
CA GLN A 659 37.28 14.62 -4.14
C GLN A 659 37.77 13.29 -3.53
N GLY A 660 37.88 12.22 -4.32
CA GLY A 660 38.37 10.91 -3.89
C GLY A 660 37.30 10.00 -3.28
N TRP A 661 36.02 10.27 -3.51
CA TRP A 661 34.93 9.36 -3.12
C TRP A 661 34.63 8.36 -4.23
N LYS A 662 34.42 7.09 -3.87
CA LYS A 662 33.69 6.14 -4.71
C LYS A 662 32.20 6.27 -4.43
N GLY A 663 31.34 5.91 -5.39
CA GLY A 663 29.91 6.01 -5.18
C GLY A 663 29.05 5.41 -6.28
N TYR A 664 27.82 5.08 -5.89
CA TYR A 664 26.75 4.63 -6.77
C TYR A 664 25.54 5.57 -6.69
N HIS A 665 24.94 5.87 -7.84
CA HIS A 665 23.59 6.41 -7.93
C HIS A 665 22.62 5.25 -8.14
N ALA A 666 21.89 4.85 -7.10
CA ALA A 666 21.13 3.60 -7.12
C ALA A 666 19.74 3.68 -6.48
N GLU A 667 19.24 4.85 -6.06
CA GLU A 667 17.90 5.02 -5.47
C GLU A 667 17.56 3.95 -4.39
N GLY A 668 18.55 3.65 -3.53
CA GLY A 668 18.49 2.60 -2.50
C GLY A 668 18.79 1.16 -2.95
N GLY A 669 18.97 0.91 -4.25
CA GLY A 669 19.28 -0.41 -4.82
C GLY A 669 20.53 -1.06 -4.27
N ALA A 670 21.58 -0.28 -3.99
CA ALA A 670 22.78 -0.78 -3.33
C ALA A 670 22.49 -1.30 -1.90
N ILE A 671 21.65 -0.60 -1.14
CA ILE A 671 21.26 -1.03 0.22
C ILE A 671 20.35 -2.25 0.18
N ARG A 672 19.42 -2.32 -0.78
CA ARG A 672 18.61 -3.53 -1.01
C ARG A 672 19.49 -4.74 -1.37
N THR A 673 20.52 -4.53 -2.19
CA THR A 673 21.47 -5.57 -2.59
C THR A 673 22.30 -6.05 -1.41
N ILE A 674 22.86 -5.13 -0.62
CA ILE A 674 23.59 -5.46 0.61
C ILE A 674 22.68 -6.21 1.59
N PHE A 675 21.44 -5.76 1.79
CA PHE A 675 20.49 -6.45 2.65
C PHE A 675 20.23 -7.88 2.16
N ALA A 676 19.97 -8.07 0.86
CA ALA A 676 19.74 -9.39 0.28
C ALA A 676 20.93 -10.33 0.46
N TYR A 677 22.17 -9.85 0.27
CA TYR A 677 23.37 -10.63 0.58
C TYR A 677 23.47 -10.99 2.07
N LEU A 678 23.31 -10.00 2.95
CA LEU A 678 23.51 -10.16 4.39
C LEU A 678 22.38 -10.94 5.07
N PHE A 679 21.21 -11.09 4.45
CA PHE A 679 20.05 -11.77 5.00
C PHE A 679 19.60 -12.97 4.17
N TYR A 680 20.37 -13.44 3.17
CA TYR A 680 19.95 -14.50 2.25
C TYR A 680 19.36 -15.74 2.95
N ASP A 681 20.09 -16.29 3.93
CA ASP A 681 19.67 -17.48 4.68
C ASP A 681 18.46 -17.21 5.60
N ILE A 682 18.28 -15.97 6.06
CA ILE A 682 17.12 -15.56 6.87
C ILE A 682 15.88 -15.36 5.98
N LEU A 683 16.07 -14.78 4.78
CA LEU A 683 15.01 -14.61 3.79
C LEU A 683 14.39 -15.95 3.42
N PHE A 684 15.22 -16.98 3.24
CA PHE A 684 14.80 -18.33 2.84
C PHE A 684 14.72 -19.32 4.01
N LEU A 685 14.69 -18.82 5.25
CA LEU A 685 14.41 -19.64 6.43
C LEU A 685 13.02 -20.23 6.33
N TYR A 686 12.88 -21.51 6.71
CA TYR A 686 11.58 -22.16 6.78
C TYR A 686 10.68 -21.50 7.83
N ILE A 687 9.62 -20.85 7.35
CA ILE A 687 8.47 -20.41 8.14
C ILE A 687 7.22 -21.00 7.48
N PRO A 688 6.33 -21.67 8.23
CA PRO A 688 5.12 -22.26 7.67
C PRO A 688 4.26 -21.25 6.88
N ASN A 689 3.67 -21.70 5.78
CA ASN A 689 2.76 -20.92 4.91
C ASN A 689 3.35 -19.74 4.12
N VAL A 690 4.60 -19.39 4.36
CA VAL A 690 5.27 -18.24 3.73
C VAL A 690 5.81 -18.56 2.33
N PHE A 691 6.20 -19.81 2.08
CA PHE A 691 6.60 -20.32 0.77
C PHE A 691 5.56 -21.32 0.27
N GLN A 692 4.75 -20.91 -0.70
CA GLN A 692 3.67 -21.69 -1.29
C GLN A 692 4.01 -22.27 -2.66
N THR A 693 5.01 -21.71 -3.36
CA THR A 693 5.48 -22.21 -4.66
C THR A 693 7.00 -22.14 -4.76
N GLU A 694 7.59 -22.91 -5.68
CA GLU A 694 9.03 -22.94 -5.96
C GLU A 694 9.55 -21.70 -6.73
N TYR A 695 8.66 -20.76 -7.08
CA TYR A 695 8.96 -19.63 -7.97
C TYR A 695 9.00 -18.28 -7.25
N GLN A 696 9.09 -18.31 -5.93
CA GLN A 696 9.17 -17.13 -5.08
C GLN A 696 10.62 -16.63 -4.99
N THR A 697 10.79 -15.32 -5.20
CA THR A 697 12.06 -14.59 -5.07
C THR A 697 12.33 -14.09 -3.65
N CYS A 698 11.31 -14.18 -2.78
CA CYS A 698 11.36 -13.79 -1.38
C CYS A 698 10.21 -14.45 -0.59
N PRO A 699 10.17 -14.35 0.74
CA PRO A 699 9.05 -14.89 1.50
C PRO A 699 7.79 -14.01 1.39
N LEU A 700 6.58 -14.61 1.40
CA LEU A 700 5.28 -13.88 1.30
C LEU A 700 5.03 -12.86 2.42
N ASP A 701 5.77 -12.96 3.53
CA ASP A 701 5.67 -12.06 4.66
C ASP A 701 6.64 -10.86 4.59
N LEU A 702 7.61 -10.84 3.66
CA LEU A 702 8.65 -9.79 3.59
C LEU A 702 8.08 -8.37 3.53
N HIS A 703 7.01 -8.18 2.78
CA HIS A 703 6.36 -6.88 2.60
C HIS A 703 5.32 -6.56 3.68
N THR A 704 5.35 -7.29 4.79
CA THR A 704 4.36 -7.26 5.86
C THR A 704 5.04 -7.06 7.20
N ASP A 705 4.28 -6.76 8.23
CA ASP A 705 4.79 -6.62 9.60
C ASP A 705 5.02 -7.95 10.32
N ALA A 706 4.71 -9.07 9.68
CA ALA A 706 5.00 -10.41 10.19
C ALA A 706 6.46 -10.83 9.98
N PHE A 707 7.17 -10.30 8.96
CA PHE A 707 8.52 -10.77 8.61
C PHE A 707 9.52 -10.64 9.77
N PHE A 708 9.55 -9.46 10.40
CA PHE A 708 10.45 -9.20 11.51
C PHE A 708 10.10 -10.03 12.75
N SER A 709 8.82 -10.09 13.10
CA SER A 709 8.35 -10.80 14.30
C SER A 709 8.57 -12.31 14.19
N ALA A 710 8.29 -12.91 13.03
CA ALA A 710 8.47 -14.34 12.78
C ALA A 710 9.94 -14.79 12.80
N ARG A 711 10.90 -13.88 12.55
CA ARG A 711 12.35 -14.17 12.49
C ARG A 711 13.16 -13.33 13.46
N ALA A 712 12.53 -12.83 14.52
CA ALA A 712 13.14 -11.84 15.41
C ALA A 712 14.44 -12.36 16.03
N SER A 713 14.50 -13.66 16.38
CA SER A 713 15.69 -14.28 16.95
C SER A 713 16.87 -14.26 15.98
N GLU A 714 16.66 -14.77 14.77
CA GLU A 714 17.65 -14.91 13.70
C GLU A 714 18.10 -13.54 13.18
N ILE A 715 17.15 -12.62 12.99
CA ILE A 715 17.42 -11.24 12.62
C ILE A 715 18.29 -10.58 13.69
N ASN A 716 17.91 -10.64 14.97
CA ASN A 716 18.70 -9.99 16.02
C ASN A 716 20.10 -10.63 16.16
N HIS A 717 20.24 -11.95 15.96
CA HIS A 717 21.54 -12.61 15.93
C HIS A 717 22.40 -12.09 14.77
N ARG A 718 21.85 -12.03 13.55
CA ARG A 718 22.52 -11.51 12.36
C ARG A 718 22.94 -10.05 12.51
N LEU A 719 22.10 -9.23 13.12
CA LEU A 719 22.43 -7.83 13.41
C LEU A 719 23.66 -7.70 14.31
N VAL A 720 23.83 -8.61 15.29
CA VAL A 720 25.03 -8.66 16.14
C VAL A 720 26.25 -9.14 15.34
N GLU A 721 26.11 -10.14 14.46
CA GLU A 721 27.20 -10.57 13.57
C GLU A 721 27.68 -9.42 12.66
N ILE A 722 26.75 -8.68 12.08
CA ILE A 722 27.03 -7.50 11.24
C ILE A 722 27.71 -6.41 12.08
N ALA A 723 27.22 -6.15 13.29
CA ALA A 723 27.82 -5.20 14.20
C ALA A 723 29.27 -5.54 14.55
N ASN A 724 29.60 -6.82 14.63
CA ASN A 724 30.94 -7.37 14.86
C ASN A 724 31.81 -7.48 13.59
N GLY A 725 31.38 -6.89 12.46
CA GLY A 725 32.18 -6.81 11.23
C GLY A 725 32.15 -8.07 10.35
N GLN A 726 31.20 -8.99 10.53
CA GLN A 726 31.10 -10.20 9.71
C GLN A 726 30.45 -9.98 8.32
N GLY A 727 30.05 -8.75 8.00
CA GLY A 727 29.28 -8.45 6.79
C GLY A 727 29.95 -8.87 5.47
N GLU A 728 31.24 -8.57 5.30
CA GLU A 728 31.98 -8.95 4.08
C GLU A 728 32.03 -10.47 3.88
N ARG A 729 32.23 -11.22 4.96
CA ARG A 729 32.27 -12.70 4.92
C ARG A 729 30.93 -13.26 4.43
N LEU A 730 29.82 -12.77 5.00
CA LEU A 730 28.47 -13.22 4.64
C LEU A 730 28.18 -12.92 3.16
N LEU A 731 28.55 -11.73 2.70
CA LEU A 731 28.34 -11.29 1.33
C LEU A 731 29.09 -12.20 0.33
N ARG A 732 30.39 -12.44 0.54
CA ARG A 732 31.19 -13.30 -0.34
C ARG A 732 30.70 -14.75 -0.36
N GLN A 733 30.25 -15.28 0.78
CA GLN A 733 29.69 -16.64 0.86
C GLN A 733 28.46 -16.84 -0.03
N VAL A 734 27.56 -15.84 -0.07
CA VAL A 734 26.37 -15.90 -0.92
C VAL A 734 26.76 -15.74 -2.39
N TRP A 735 27.69 -14.85 -2.70
CA TRP A 735 28.23 -14.70 -4.06
C TRP A 735 28.79 -16.03 -4.59
N ASP A 736 29.69 -16.66 -3.86
CA ASP A 736 30.36 -17.90 -4.28
C ASP A 736 29.37 -19.05 -4.54
N ARG A 737 28.24 -19.07 -3.83
CA ARG A 737 27.22 -20.12 -3.96
C ARG A 737 26.21 -19.85 -5.07
N GLU A 738 25.77 -18.61 -5.23
CA GLU A 738 24.55 -18.27 -6.00
C GLU A 738 24.82 -17.46 -7.29
N HIS A 739 26.00 -16.83 -7.41
CA HIS A 739 26.29 -15.93 -8.54
C HIS A 739 26.30 -16.66 -9.89
N GLU A 740 26.86 -17.86 -9.98
CA GLU A 740 26.92 -18.64 -11.23
C GLU A 740 25.51 -18.96 -11.76
N ARG A 741 24.56 -19.25 -10.86
CA ARG A 741 23.16 -19.49 -11.19
C ARG A 741 22.40 -18.18 -11.46
N ARG A 742 22.94 -17.02 -11.09
CA ARG A 742 22.22 -15.73 -11.08
C ARG A 742 20.85 -15.87 -10.42
N THR A 743 20.83 -16.47 -9.23
CA THR A 743 19.59 -16.78 -8.50
C THR A 743 18.76 -15.51 -8.30
N SER A 744 17.47 -15.59 -8.61
CA SER A 744 16.53 -14.47 -8.58
C SER A 744 16.05 -14.22 -7.15
N VAL A 745 16.62 -13.21 -6.48
CA VAL A 745 16.28 -12.81 -5.11
C VAL A 745 15.81 -11.36 -5.11
N VAL A 746 14.77 -11.06 -4.33
CA VAL A 746 14.27 -9.67 -4.20
C VAL A 746 15.37 -8.73 -3.72
N GLY A 747 15.47 -7.57 -4.37
CA GLY A 747 16.45 -6.53 -3.99
C GLY A 747 17.91 -6.85 -4.33
N LEU A 748 18.23 -8.08 -4.74
CA LEU A 748 19.58 -8.49 -5.14
C LEU A 748 19.84 -8.14 -6.60
N ASN A 749 20.83 -7.30 -6.85
CA ASN A 749 21.33 -7.03 -8.19
C ASN A 749 22.74 -7.58 -8.37
N TRP A 750 22.88 -8.55 -9.27
CA TRP A 750 24.15 -9.20 -9.62
C TRP A 750 25.08 -8.33 -10.46
N ASP A 751 24.60 -7.21 -10.99
CA ASP A 751 25.36 -6.33 -11.87
C ASP A 751 26.25 -5.33 -11.08
N PHE A 752 26.09 -5.26 -9.76
CA PHE A 752 27.03 -4.55 -8.90
C PHE A 752 28.33 -5.33 -8.75
N ASP A 753 29.46 -4.61 -8.78
CA ASP A 753 30.76 -5.22 -8.56
C ASP A 753 30.90 -5.74 -7.12
N LEU A 754 31.36 -7.00 -7.00
CA LEU A 754 31.48 -7.69 -5.72
C LEU A 754 32.46 -6.98 -4.79
N ASP A 755 33.61 -6.55 -5.32
CA ASP A 755 34.68 -5.97 -4.51
C ASP A 755 34.32 -4.56 -4.06
N ASP A 756 33.63 -3.78 -4.88
CA ASP A 756 33.04 -2.51 -4.46
C ASP A 756 32.00 -2.71 -3.35
N MET A 757 31.09 -3.69 -3.48
CA MET A 757 30.09 -3.98 -2.44
C MET A 757 30.76 -4.45 -1.14
N ALA A 758 31.79 -5.30 -1.23
CA ALA A 758 32.55 -5.74 -0.07
C ALA A 758 33.34 -4.60 0.60
N GLU A 759 33.95 -3.72 -0.20
CA GLU A 759 34.64 -2.52 0.30
C GLU A 759 33.67 -1.56 0.99
N LEU A 760 32.51 -1.31 0.40
CA LEU A 760 31.46 -0.48 0.97
C LEU A 760 31.00 -1.02 2.34
N VAL A 761 30.70 -2.33 2.42
CA VAL A 761 30.35 -3.00 3.69
C VAL A 761 31.45 -2.85 4.74
N ARG A 762 32.72 -2.88 4.34
CA ARG A 762 33.88 -2.70 5.23
C ARG A 762 34.06 -1.26 5.71
N CYS A 763 33.63 -0.27 4.91
CA CYS A 763 33.69 1.15 5.27
C CYS A 763 32.61 1.53 6.29
N PHE A 764 31.49 0.81 6.34
CA PHE A 764 30.47 1.04 7.35
C PHE A 764 31.00 0.77 8.77
N LYS A 765 30.52 1.55 9.73
CA LYS A 765 30.51 1.11 11.13
C LYS A 765 29.53 -0.06 11.23
N GLY A 766 29.95 -1.19 11.80
CA GLY A 766 29.10 -2.39 11.88
C GLY A 766 27.74 -2.11 12.53
N SER A 767 27.72 -1.34 13.62
CA SER A 767 26.47 -0.94 14.30
C SER A 767 25.55 -0.09 13.43
N ALA A 768 26.10 0.75 12.55
CA ALA A 768 25.32 1.56 11.63
C ALA A 768 24.70 0.71 10.51
N LEU A 769 25.48 -0.22 9.93
CA LEU A 769 24.98 -1.16 8.93
C LEU A 769 23.90 -2.08 9.52
N ALA A 770 24.08 -2.53 10.76
CA ALA A 770 23.07 -3.29 11.49
C ALA A 770 21.78 -2.46 11.68
N ALA A 771 21.87 -1.18 12.06
CA ALA A 771 20.69 -0.33 12.19
C ALA A 771 19.92 -0.17 10.87
N ILE A 772 20.62 0.01 9.74
CA ILE A 772 20.01 0.07 8.41
C ILE A 772 19.31 -1.26 8.08
N CYS A 773 19.99 -2.39 8.29
CA CYS A 773 19.41 -3.71 8.06
C CYS A 773 18.19 -3.98 8.95
N LYS A 774 18.21 -3.50 10.20
CA LYS A 774 17.06 -3.61 11.12
C LYS A 774 15.84 -2.86 10.57
N VAL A 775 16.02 -1.64 10.06
CA VAL A 775 14.92 -0.86 9.46
C VAL A 775 14.39 -1.55 8.20
N MET A 776 15.27 -2.08 7.36
CA MET A 776 14.89 -2.86 6.18
C MET A 776 14.09 -4.12 6.56
N ALA A 777 14.49 -4.82 7.62
CA ALA A 777 13.77 -5.99 8.11
C ALA A 777 12.42 -5.63 8.77
N GLN A 778 12.30 -4.48 9.44
CA GLN A 778 11.05 -4.04 10.05
C GLN A 778 10.01 -3.58 9.00
N GLU A 779 10.43 -2.90 7.93
CA GLU A 779 9.50 -2.36 6.92
C GLU A 779 10.06 -2.38 5.49
N TYR A 780 10.29 -3.57 4.94
CA TYR A 780 10.91 -3.69 3.61
C TYR A 780 10.13 -2.96 2.48
N LYS A 781 8.79 -3.08 2.44
CA LYS A 781 7.92 -2.45 1.40
C LYS A 781 8.06 -0.93 1.37
N HIS A 782 7.86 -0.28 2.53
CA HIS A 782 7.82 1.19 2.62
C HIS A 782 9.22 1.82 2.69
N ARG A 783 10.24 1.06 3.12
CA ARG A 783 11.62 1.56 3.30
C ARG A 783 12.54 1.19 2.16
N GLY A 784 12.10 0.32 1.24
CA GLY A 784 12.79 0.12 -0.03
C GLY A 784 12.93 1.41 -0.84
N GLY A 785 12.02 2.40 -0.67
CA GLY A 785 12.08 3.71 -1.31
C GLY A 785 12.45 4.85 -0.34
N GLY A 786 12.90 5.98 -0.91
CA GLY A 786 13.25 7.19 -0.16
C GLY A 786 14.63 7.16 0.52
N VAL A 787 15.45 6.14 0.27
CA VAL A 787 16.88 6.17 0.61
C VAL A 787 17.55 7.28 -0.22
N PRO A 788 18.51 8.05 0.34
CA PRO A 788 19.18 9.10 -0.42
C PRO A 788 19.79 8.61 -1.73
N ASP A 789 19.78 9.49 -2.75
CA ASP A 789 20.11 9.14 -4.14
C ASP A 789 21.50 8.52 -4.31
N LEU A 790 22.50 9.14 -3.67
CA LEU A 790 23.90 8.73 -3.76
C LEU A 790 24.34 8.04 -2.48
N ILE A 791 25.01 6.90 -2.64
CA ILE A 791 25.82 6.26 -1.59
C ILE A 791 27.29 6.43 -1.95
N LEU A 792 28.04 7.05 -1.04
CA LEU A 792 29.44 7.42 -1.23
C LEU A 792 30.30 6.76 -0.15
N TRP A 793 31.46 6.23 -0.53
CA TRP A 793 32.44 5.70 0.42
C TRP A 793 33.88 6.01 0.00
N ARG A 794 34.77 6.00 0.98
CA ARG A 794 36.22 6.05 0.74
C ARG A 794 36.92 5.19 1.79
N ALA A 795 37.84 4.35 1.35
CA ALA A 795 38.68 3.58 2.25
C ALA A 795 39.79 4.45 2.84
N ASN A 796 40.13 4.23 4.10
CA ASN A 796 41.27 4.88 4.74
C ASN A 796 42.49 3.95 4.61
N ASP A 797 43.44 4.31 3.75
CA ASP A 797 44.68 3.54 3.49
C ASP A 797 45.66 3.46 4.68
N GLN A 798 45.29 3.95 5.87
CA GLN A 798 46.17 3.92 7.05
C GLN A 798 46.19 2.56 7.78
N SER A 799 46.23 1.47 7.02
CA SER A 799 46.72 0.17 7.51
C SER A 799 48.21 0.00 7.16
N ALA A 800 49.01 1.04 7.45
CA ALA A 800 50.45 0.86 7.57
C ALA A 800 50.71 -0.06 8.78
N GLU A 801 51.42 -1.15 8.50
CA GLU A 801 51.88 -2.20 9.41
C GLU A 801 52.17 -1.70 10.84
N GLY A 802 51.39 -2.14 11.82
CA GLY A 802 51.76 -2.06 13.25
C GLY A 802 50.76 -1.41 14.20
N ALA A 803 49.69 -0.75 13.74
CA ALA A 803 48.63 -0.28 14.63
C ALA A 803 47.69 -1.45 14.97
N ARG A 804 47.57 -1.81 16.25
CA ARG A 804 46.55 -2.75 16.74
C ARG A 804 45.17 -2.17 16.41
N SER A 805 44.61 -2.54 15.27
CA SER A 805 43.24 -2.20 14.91
C SER A 805 42.32 -2.83 15.95
N THR A 806 41.62 -2.02 16.73
CA THR A 806 40.46 -2.53 17.44
C THR A 806 39.46 -3.03 16.39
N PRO A 807 38.80 -4.19 16.58
CA PRO A 807 37.86 -4.75 15.61
C PRO A 807 36.69 -3.83 15.22
N GLU A 808 36.46 -2.77 16.02
CA GLU A 808 35.29 -1.88 15.93
C GLU A 808 35.54 -0.56 15.18
N ALA A 809 36.77 -0.23 14.78
CA ALA A 809 37.04 1.03 14.07
C ALA A 809 36.71 0.89 12.57
N PRO A 810 35.89 1.78 11.98
CA PRO A 810 35.56 1.71 10.56
C PRO A 810 36.83 1.91 9.72
N ARG A 811 37.01 1.06 8.70
CA ARG A 811 38.19 1.12 7.80
C ARG A 811 38.07 2.19 6.71
N GLY A 812 37.04 3.02 6.77
CA GLY A 812 36.76 4.06 5.82
C GLY A 812 35.65 4.99 6.32
N GLU A 813 35.16 5.83 5.42
CA GLU A 813 34.03 6.71 5.67
C GLU A 813 32.90 6.40 4.68
N VAL A 814 31.66 6.49 5.15
CA VAL A 814 30.45 6.34 4.33
C VAL A 814 29.59 7.59 4.50
N MET A 815 29.10 8.11 3.39
CA MET A 815 28.21 9.25 3.31
C MET A 815 27.05 8.97 2.36
N PHE A 816 25.85 9.32 2.77
CA PHE A 816 24.69 9.37 1.89
C PHE A 816 24.46 10.81 1.46
N ALA A 817 24.20 11.05 0.18
CA ALA A 817 23.87 12.37 -0.33
C ALA A 817 22.53 12.35 -1.07
N GLU A 818 21.60 13.18 -0.62
CA GLU A 818 20.31 13.43 -1.28
C GLU A 818 20.47 14.65 -2.18
N VAL A 819 20.25 14.49 -3.48
CA VAL A 819 20.50 15.53 -4.48
C VAL A 819 19.20 16.29 -4.73
N LYS A 820 19.22 17.61 -4.49
CA LYS A 820 18.07 18.48 -4.71
C LYS A 820 18.40 19.61 -5.67
N SER A 821 17.52 19.78 -6.66
CA SER A 821 17.54 20.99 -7.50
C SER A 821 16.81 22.14 -6.79
N ALA A 822 17.01 23.37 -7.25
CA ALA A 822 16.51 24.59 -6.59
C ALA A 822 14.99 24.63 -6.26
N ASN A 823 14.18 23.84 -6.96
CA ASN A 823 12.73 23.79 -6.75
C ASN A 823 12.24 22.49 -6.07
N ASP A 824 13.14 21.56 -5.77
CA ASP A 824 12.77 20.27 -5.20
C ASP A 824 12.75 20.30 -3.66
N ARG A 825 11.85 19.54 -3.06
CA ARG A 825 11.68 19.43 -1.60
C ARG A 825 11.83 17.99 -1.17
N LEU A 826 12.36 17.81 0.04
CA LEU A 826 12.41 16.49 0.67
C LEU A 826 11.01 15.92 0.87
N SER A 827 10.80 14.68 0.42
CA SER A 827 9.62 13.90 0.78
C SER A 827 9.68 13.43 2.23
N ASP A 828 8.53 13.02 2.79
CA ASP A 828 8.46 12.56 4.19
C ASP A 828 9.25 11.26 4.41
N THR A 829 9.28 10.38 3.42
CA THR A 829 10.08 9.14 3.45
C THR A 829 11.59 9.42 3.43
N GLN A 830 12.04 10.40 2.64
CA GLN A 830 13.44 10.85 2.62
C GLN A 830 13.86 11.44 3.96
N ARG A 831 13.02 12.30 4.57
CA ARG A 831 13.32 12.84 5.91
C ARG A 831 13.47 11.75 6.95
N LEU A 832 12.65 10.71 6.88
CA LEU A 832 12.74 9.59 7.81
C LEU A 832 14.04 8.80 7.63
N TRP A 833 14.46 8.53 6.40
CA TRP A 833 15.74 7.89 6.12
C TRP A 833 16.92 8.74 6.59
N ILE A 834 16.87 10.06 6.43
CA ILE A 834 17.87 10.98 7.00
C ILE A 834 17.93 10.83 8.53
N HIS A 835 16.78 10.81 9.22
CA HIS A 835 16.75 10.62 10.68
C HIS A 835 17.33 9.26 11.10
N VAL A 836 17.00 8.18 10.38
CA VAL A 836 17.52 6.83 10.64
C VAL A 836 19.03 6.78 10.45
N LEU A 837 19.54 7.28 9.32
CA LEU A 837 20.96 7.25 8.97
C LEU A 837 21.79 8.11 9.93
N THR A 838 21.34 9.33 10.21
CA THR A 838 21.99 10.22 11.18
C THR A 838 21.95 9.61 12.58
N GLY A 839 20.80 9.05 12.99
CA GLY A 839 20.65 8.35 14.27
C GLY A 839 21.59 7.15 14.42
N ALA A 840 21.84 6.42 13.32
CA ALA A 840 22.82 5.34 13.24
C ALA A 840 24.29 5.82 13.19
N GLY A 841 24.52 7.13 13.12
CA GLY A 841 25.84 7.73 13.09
C GLY A 841 26.51 7.72 11.72
N VAL A 842 25.73 7.55 10.65
CA VAL A 842 26.16 7.71 9.25
C VAL A 842 26.06 9.19 8.87
N THR A 843 27.02 9.67 8.10
CA THR A 843 26.99 11.05 7.59
C THR A 843 25.96 11.15 6.47
N VAL A 844 25.07 12.14 6.56
CA VAL A 844 24.09 12.44 5.52
C VAL A 844 24.27 13.88 5.06
N ALA A 845 24.29 14.08 3.74
CA ALA A 845 24.41 15.38 3.10
C ALA A 845 23.16 15.69 2.26
N LEU A 846 22.71 16.93 2.32
CA LEU A 846 21.76 17.51 1.38
C LEU A 846 22.57 18.25 0.32
N CYS A 847 22.61 17.70 -0.90
CA CYS A 847 23.40 18.20 -2.00
C CYS A 847 22.54 19.08 -2.92
N ASN A 848 22.66 20.41 -2.78
CA ASN A 848 21.96 21.35 -3.63
C ASN A 848 22.72 21.53 -4.95
N ALA A 849 22.09 21.13 -6.05
CA ALA A 849 22.62 21.35 -7.39
C ALA A 849 22.24 22.76 -7.88
N ILE A 850 23.26 23.60 -8.09
CA ILE A 850 23.12 25.01 -8.47
C ILE A 850 23.64 25.21 -9.89
N ALA A 851 22.80 25.79 -10.75
CA ALA A 851 23.22 26.15 -12.10
C ALA A 851 24.11 27.39 -12.05
N ARG A 852 25.41 27.20 -12.30
CA ARG A 852 26.37 28.30 -12.49
C ARG A 852 26.15 28.98 -13.84
N GLU A 853 25.85 28.17 -14.86
CA GLU A 853 25.56 28.60 -16.23
C GLU A 853 24.35 27.80 -16.75
N VAL A 854 23.49 28.45 -17.54
CA VAL A 854 22.38 27.79 -18.23
C VAL A 854 22.62 27.95 -19.74
N ARG A 855 22.85 26.84 -20.44
CA ARG A 855 23.04 26.83 -21.90
C ARG A 855 21.75 26.36 -22.57
N GLU A 856 21.29 27.14 -23.54
CA GLU A 856 20.22 26.70 -24.41
C GLU A 856 20.80 25.80 -25.50
N VAL A 857 20.29 24.59 -25.61
CA VAL A 857 20.70 23.59 -26.61
C VAL A 857 19.51 23.34 -27.53
N ASP A 858 19.74 23.45 -28.83
CA ASP A 858 18.73 23.25 -29.88
C ASP A 858 18.35 21.78 -30.08
#